data_AF-A0EA17-F1
#
_entry.id   AF-A0EA17-F1
#
_cell.length_a   1.000
_cell.length_b   1.000
_cell.length_c   1.000
_cell.angle_alpha   90.00
_cell.angle_beta   90.00
_cell.angle_gamma   90.00
#
_symmetry.space_group_name_H-M   'P 1'
#
loop_
_entity.id
_entity.type
_entity.pdbx_description
1 polymer ?
#
loop_
_entity_poly.entity_id
_entity_poly.type
_entity_poly.pdbx_seq_one_letter_code
_entity_poly.pdbx_strand_id
1 'polypeptide(L)'
;MSRGNQRVQLPQIQQKQQVENYNFITSKKKTVQFQQSMPPEDNQEDWKKKCEELQKDVETRNQTIFSIQRNFESLSALLKTEKQENMGIRDEVVRLRELNSQLQQQDKDNQYKISENQRKLKELQQYHDQLQEERKSNQRQNAEINNLKNQITQLEAIINRKENEIRQMSSTITSLQMDLSLLPSLTKDNEKLQQTIETLKEQIVYLEKSNSDKELNLQIAFKNHTQLNSLIENLKLDNIAAQGTIKHLKSEENISLSKIAKQQQDIQELQSQIKQLQDQLNNQNTVLQTRNQQDGQQNQAILQLQKQLLEQQKQYQIILDENQNLTNFVNENMPIIEQYQLVLSTFGNTDFVQLIKDYQKLQQDFKQKNEKLEQTLQENQKLNEKLQQSQQEITSVRSQISQLQQQNKELNQKASYLEDELKTTQTIKSSSLNNEQIIKTLQQQLKQKGESEQNILSQMRIMQQELQKYSEFDGLIMTYNQFTKPVEFILSSDLSQLKQNIEQITQSNQLYVEDIEQRNKQIESLTSQLSDKEQALNDQTQQLASSNAQMLSLKMKLDQALIDLDQLGKESKAQKISIDSLGNELTVANKENRNLSQQVYEQMENLQQLNMKNTNLQKELNQNQDITYKLGLDVKNLTQKLKKAEEELEMLNPDKMRGLQLQLDQKEKEFQSQLQNIALALDAQITSISCNSCMEVLQKTNTCYPCGHSYCEKCFQNQCQECQDQDGWFKNKRLDDLISKINYSKQILNTYKKK
;
A
#
# COMPACT_ATOMS: atom_id res chain seq x y z
N MET A 1 19.35 -38.04 -0.23
CA MET A 1 18.01 -38.64 -0.04
C MET A 1 17.24 -38.53 -1.34
N SER A 2 17.15 -39.63 -2.09
CA SER A 2 16.48 -39.70 -3.38
C SER A 2 14.97 -39.83 -3.19
N ARG A 3 14.17 -38.94 -3.79
CA ARG A 3 12.72 -39.15 -3.97
C ARG A 3 12.41 -39.15 -5.45
N GLY A 4 11.88 -40.29 -5.90
CA GLY A 4 11.53 -40.57 -7.29
C GLY A 4 10.25 -39.88 -7.72
N ASN A 5 10.29 -39.28 -8.90
CA ASN A 5 9.13 -38.81 -9.64
C ASN A 5 8.53 -39.98 -10.44
N GLN A 6 7.41 -40.53 -9.99
CA GLN A 6 6.55 -41.36 -10.82
C GLN A 6 5.62 -40.45 -11.64
N ARG A 7 5.89 -40.35 -12.95
CA ARG A 7 4.95 -39.80 -13.95
C ARG A 7 3.80 -40.78 -14.13
N VAL A 8 2.60 -40.39 -13.74
CA VAL A 8 1.36 -41.05 -14.15
C VAL A 8 1.03 -40.58 -15.58
N GLN A 9 1.08 -41.50 -16.55
CA GLN A 9 0.60 -41.26 -17.90
C GLN A 9 -0.93 -41.41 -17.94
N LEU A 10 -1.63 -40.34 -18.33
CA LEU A 10 -3.05 -40.36 -18.65
C LEU A 10 -3.27 -40.95 -20.06
N PRO A 11 -4.34 -41.73 -20.30
CA PRO A 11 -4.61 -42.31 -21.62
C PRO A 11 -5.08 -41.23 -22.60
N GLN A 12 -4.39 -41.12 -23.74
CA GLN A 12 -4.85 -40.33 -24.88
C GLN A 12 -6.06 -41.02 -25.52
N ILE A 13 -7.25 -40.45 -25.31
CA ILE A 13 -8.45 -40.81 -26.07
C ILE A 13 -8.41 -40.04 -27.40
N GLN A 14 -7.95 -40.70 -28.46
CA GLN A 14 -8.10 -40.20 -29.83
C GLN A 14 -9.57 -40.31 -30.26
N GLN A 15 -10.30 -39.20 -30.21
CA GLN A 15 -11.59 -39.09 -30.91
C GLN A 15 -11.32 -38.95 -32.42
N LYS A 16 -11.34 -40.08 -33.14
CA LYS A 16 -11.49 -40.07 -34.60
C LYS A 16 -12.95 -39.71 -34.93
N GLN A 17 -13.19 -38.46 -35.30
CA GLN A 17 -14.40 -38.06 -36.01
C GLN A 17 -14.34 -38.66 -37.42
N GLN A 18 -14.99 -39.80 -37.64
CA GLN A 18 -15.33 -40.26 -38.99
C GLN A 18 -16.67 -39.65 -39.37
N VAL A 19 -16.60 -38.62 -40.22
CA VAL A 19 -17.75 -38.11 -40.98
C VAL A 19 -18.05 -39.15 -42.06
N GLU A 20 -18.95 -40.08 -41.77
CA GLU A 20 -19.48 -40.99 -42.78
C GLU A 20 -20.53 -40.25 -43.62
N ASN A 21 -20.08 -39.72 -44.76
CA ASN A 21 -20.94 -39.29 -45.85
C ASN A 21 -21.78 -40.49 -46.32
N TYR A 22 -23.07 -40.47 -46.00
CA TYR A 22 -24.06 -41.37 -46.61
C TYR A 22 -24.26 -41.02 -48.09
N ASN A 23 -23.37 -41.51 -48.95
CA ASN A 23 -23.64 -41.62 -50.37
C ASN A 23 -24.64 -42.75 -50.57
N PHE A 24 -25.93 -42.39 -50.68
CA PHE A 24 -26.94 -43.33 -51.15
C PHE A 24 -26.55 -43.83 -52.55
N ILE A 25 -26.31 -45.14 -52.60
CA ILE A 25 -25.98 -45.90 -53.79
C ILE A 25 -27.10 -45.74 -54.82
N THR A 26 -26.79 -45.09 -55.93
CA THR A 26 -27.52 -45.13 -57.19
C THR A 26 -27.29 -46.48 -57.88
N SER A 27 -27.79 -47.57 -57.29
CA SER A 27 -27.73 -48.88 -57.93
C SER A 27 -28.84 -49.01 -58.96
N LYS A 28 -28.43 -48.80 -60.21
CA LYS A 28 -28.96 -49.33 -61.48
C LYS A 28 -30.27 -50.11 -61.37
N LYS A 29 -31.33 -49.51 -61.90
CA LYS A 29 -32.58 -50.17 -62.31
C LYS A 29 -32.25 -51.47 -63.07
N LYS A 30 -32.35 -52.62 -62.40
CA LYS A 30 -32.56 -53.89 -63.10
C LYS A 30 -34.02 -53.91 -63.50
N THR A 31 -34.27 -53.59 -64.76
CA THR A 31 -35.55 -53.82 -65.43
C THR A 31 -35.83 -55.31 -65.42
N VAL A 32 -36.56 -55.79 -64.41
CA VAL A 32 -37.15 -57.12 -64.43
C VAL A 32 -38.34 -57.02 -65.36
N GLN A 33 -38.24 -57.64 -66.54
CA GLN A 33 -39.38 -57.89 -67.40
C GLN A 33 -40.34 -58.82 -66.66
N PHE A 34 -41.37 -58.24 -66.04
CA PHE A 34 -42.53 -58.99 -65.61
C PHE A 34 -43.34 -59.34 -66.85
N GLN A 35 -43.45 -60.64 -67.14
CA GLN A 35 -44.47 -61.14 -68.06
C GLN A 35 -45.85 -60.79 -67.46
N GLN A 36 -46.49 -59.79 -68.05
CA GLN A 36 -47.85 -59.40 -67.76
C GLN A 36 -48.79 -60.52 -68.21
N SER A 37 -49.37 -61.24 -67.25
CA SER A 37 -50.77 -61.65 -67.41
C SER A 37 -51.59 -60.41 -67.11
N MET A 38 -52.20 -59.82 -68.14
CA MET A 38 -53.18 -58.75 -67.93
C MET A 38 -54.36 -59.32 -67.13
N PRO A 39 -54.80 -58.66 -66.05
CA PRO A 39 -56.09 -58.98 -65.45
C PRO A 39 -57.22 -58.59 -66.42
N PRO A 40 -58.40 -59.22 -66.32
CA PRO A 40 -59.55 -58.94 -67.19
C PRO A 40 -59.92 -57.46 -67.19
N GLU A 41 -60.31 -56.92 -68.36
CA GLU A 41 -60.61 -55.50 -68.58
C GLU A 41 -61.70 -54.94 -67.63
N ASP A 42 -62.53 -55.79 -67.03
CA ASP A 42 -63.62 -55.41 -66.13
C ASP A 42 -63.19 -55.00 -64.71
N ASN A 43 -61.88 -55.01 -64.38
CA ASN A 43 -61.39 -54.68 -63.04
C ASN A 43 -60.20 -53.70 -63.00
N GLN A 44 -59.86 -53.06 -64.13
CA GLN A 44 -58.74 -52.11 -64.19
C GLN A 44 -58.91 -50.91 -63.24
N GLU A 45 -60.14 -50.46 -63.01
CA GLU A 45 -60.42 -49.31 -62.17
C GLU A 45 -60.27 -49.62 -60.67
N ASP A 46 -60.66 -50.83 -60.25
CA ASP A 46 -60.43 -51.32 -58.89
C ASP A 46 -58.94 -51.55 -58.60
N TRP A 47 -58.18 -52.05 -59.58
CA TRP A 47 -56.72 -52.16 -59.45
C TRP A 47 -56.03 -50.80 -59.41
N LYS A 48 -56.50 -49.81 -60.18
CA LYS A 48 -55.99 -48.43 -60.10
C LYS A 48 -56.29 -47.81 -58.74
N LYS A 49 -57.53 -47.92 -58.24
CA LYS A 49 -57.88 -47.48 -56.88
C LYS A 49 -57.03 -48.16 -55.82
N LYS A 50 -56.83 -49.47 -55.91
CA LYS A 50 -56.00 -50.22 -54.96
C LYS A 50 -54.52 -49.81 -55.02
N CYS A 51 -53.99 -49.55 -56.21
CA CYS A 51 -52.64 -48.99 -56.37
C CYS A 51 -52.53 -47.56 -55.79
N GLU A 52 -53.53 -46.70 -56.01
CA GLU A 52 -53.57 -45.35 -55.44
C GLU A 52 -53.71 -45.37 -53.91
N GLU A 53 -54.51 -46.28 -53.34
CA GLU A 53 -54.63 -46.50 -51.90
C GLU A 53 -53.32 -47.01 -51.29
N LEU A 54 -52.64 -47.95 -51.95
CA LEU A 54 -51.33 -48.43 -51.54
C LEU A 54 -50.27 -47.33 -51.63
N GLN A 55 -50.33 -46.48 -52.66
CA GLN A 55 -49.42 -45.35 -52.81
C GLN A 55 -49.63 -44.31 -51.70
N LYS A 56 -50.89 -43.97 -51.38
CA LYS A 56 -51.23 -43.06 -50.26
C LYS A 56 -50.83 -43.63 -48.90
N ASP A 57 -50.99 -44.94 -48.69
CA ASP A 57 -50.54 -45.61 -47.47
C ASP A 57 -49.02 -45.56 -47.33
N VAL A 58 -48.27 -45.84 -48.40
CA VAL A 58 -46.81 -45.70 -48.43
C VAL A 58 -46.39 -44.26 -48.15
N GLU A 59 -47.05 -43.26 -48.73
CA GLU A 59 -46.79 -41.84 -48.43
C GLU A 59 -47.05 -41.49 -46.97
N THR A 60 -48.15 -41.94 -46.39
CA THR A 60 -48.51 -41.68 -44.99
C THR A 60 -47.54 -42.36 -44.02
N ARG A 61 -47.12 -43.59 -44.32
CA ARG A 61 -46.08 -44.30 -43.56
C ARG A 61 -44.74 -43.58 -43.64
N ASN A 62 -44.36 -43.12 -44.83
CA ASN A 62 -43.14 -42.32 -45.01
C ASN A 62 -43.21 -41.03 -44.19
N GLN A 63 -44.33 -40.30 -44.22
CA GLN A 63 -44.52 -39.09 -43.40
C GLN A 63 -44.41 -39.38 -41.90
N THR A 64 -45.00 -40.49 -41.42
CA THR A 64 -44.93 -40.90 -40.00
C THR A 64 -43.50 -41.26 -39.60
N ILE A 65 -42.79 -42.02 -40.43
CA ILE A 65 -41.38 -42.37 -40.22
C ILE A 65 -40.52 -41.10 -40.18
N PHE A 66 -40.75 -40.15 -41.10
CA PHE A 66 -40.03 -38.88 -41.08
C PHE A 66 -40.31 -38.06 -39.81
N SER A 67 -41.55 -38.03 -39.32
CA SER A 67 -41.89 -37.36 -38.06
C SER A 67 -41.21 -38.01 -36.86
N ILE A 68 -41.19 -39.35 -36.79
CA ILE A 68 -40.50 -40.10 -35.74
C ILE A 68 -38.98 -39.86 -35.81
N GLN A 69 -38.40 -39.88 -37.02
CA GLN A 69 -36.99 -39.58 -37.24
C GLN A 69 -36.65 -38.17 -36.75
N ARG A 70 -37.45 -37.15 -37.10
CA ARG A 70 -37.26 -35.78 -36.60
C ARG A 70 -37.34 -35.69 -35.08
N ASN A 71 -38.25 -36.43 -34.43
CA ASN A 71 -38.36 -36.44 -32.97
C ASN A 71 -37.12 -37.08 -32.32
N PHE A 72 -36.61 -38.19 -32.86
CA PHE A 72 -35.37 -38.80 -32.38
C PHE A 72 -34.14 -37.91 -32.63
N GLU A 73 -34.08 -37.23 -33.78
CA GLU A 73 -33.05 -36.25 -34.07
C GLU A 73 -33.10 -35.08 -33.09
N SER A 74 -34.30 -34.59 -32.77
CA SER A 74 -34.52 -33.52 -31.78
C SER A 74 -34.10 -33.95 -30.36
N LEU A 75 -34.51 -35.14 -29.91
CA LEU A 75 -34.11 -35.68 -28.60
C LEU A 75 -32.59 -35.94 -28.53
N SER A 76 -32.00 -36.44 -29.61
CA SER A 76 -30.54 -36.64 -29.71
C SER A 76 -29.80 -35.32 -29.68
N ALA A 77 -30.33 -34.28 -30.32
CA ALA A 77 -29.78 -32.92 -30.26
C ALA A 77 -29.88 -32.35 -28.83
N LEU A 78 -31.04 -32.46 -28.17
CA LEU A 78 -31.22 -32.02 -26.78
C LEU A 78 -30.25 -32.71 -25.83
N LEU A 79 -30.10 -34.04 -25.93
CA LEU A 79 -29.16 -34.80 -25.12
C LEU A 79 -27.70 -34.37 -25.36
N LYS A 80 -27.34 -34.05 -26.61
CA LYS A 80 -26.00 -33.51 -26.94
C LYS A 80 -25.79 -32.13 -26.33
N THR A 81 -26.77 -31.25 -26.40
CA THR A 81 -26.73 -29.92 -25.78
C THR A 81 -26.60 -30.03 -24.26
N GLU A 82 -27.45 -30.83 -23.61
CA GLU A 82 -27.40 -31.03 -22.16
C GLU A 82 -26.05 -31.62 -21.70
N LYS A 83 -25.46 -32.53 -22.50
CA LYS A 83 -24.12 -33.07 -22.22
C LYS A 83 -23.04 -32.00 -22.39
N GLN A 84 -23.15 -31.11 -23.37
CA GLN A 84 -22.22 -30.00 -23.56
C GLN A 84 -22.34 -28.97 -22.42
N GLU A 85 -23.57 -28.62 -22.02
CA GLU A 85 -23.83 -27.74 -20.88
C GLU A 85 -23.27 -28.32 -19.58
N ASN A 86 -23.50 -29.60 -19.32
CA ASN A 86 -22.94 -30.29 -18.15
C ASN A 86 -21.40 -30.33 -18.17
N MET A 87 -20.76 -30.44 -19.35
CA MET A 87 -19.30 -30.29 -19.45
C MET A 87 -18.87 -28.85 -19.14
N GLY A 88 -19.56 -27.85 -19.68
CA GLY A 88 -19.30 -26.44 -19.38
C GLY A 88 -19.42 -26.10 -17.89
N ILE A 89 -20.44 -26.63 -17.21
CA ILE A 89 -20.62 -26.48 -15.76
C ILE A 89 -19.48 -27.15 -14.99
N ARG A 90 -19.02 -28.34 -15.41
CA ARG A 90 -17.88 -29.01 -14.76
C ARG A 90 -16.60 -28.22 -14.94
N ASP A 91 -16.34 -27.70 -16.13
CA ASP A 91 -15.16 -26.88 -16.41
C ASP A 91 -15.19 -25.59 -15.60
N GLU A 92 -16.36 -24.96 -15.46
CA GLU A 92 -16.54 -23.77 -14.63
C GLU A 92 -16.32 -24.07 -13.13
N VAL A 93 -16.82 -25.21 -12.63
CA VAL A 93 -16.56 -25.64 -11.24
C VAL A 93 -15.06 -25.88 -11.00
N VAL A 94 -14.35 -26.47 -11.97
CA VAL A 94 -12.88 -26.64 -11.89
C VAL A 94 -12.18 -25.28 -11.87
N ARG A 95 -12.56 -24.35 -12.76
CA ARG A 95 -12.03 -22.99 -12.82
C ARG A 95 -12.26 -22.23 -11.50
N LEU A 96 -13.45 -22.33 -10.92
CA LEU A 96 -13.78 -21.69 -9.64
C LEU A 96 -12.97 -22.29 -8.48
N ARG A 97 -12.71 -23.60 -8.48
CA ARG A 97 -11.83 -24.24 -7.49
C ARG A 97 -10.39 -23.79 -7.61
N GLU A 98 -9.88 -23.66 -8.84
CA GLU A 98 -8.53 -23.17 -9.10
C GLU A 98 -8.37 -21.70 -8.69
N LEU A 99 -9.35 -20.84 -9.03
CA LEU A 99 -9.40 -19.45 -8.59
C LEU A 99 -9.43 -19.33 -7.05
N ASN A 100 -10.25 -20.15 -6.38
CA ASN A 100 -10.31 -20.16 -4.92
C ASN A 100 -8.96 -20.61 -4.30
N SER A 101 -8.28 -21.59 -4.91
CA SER A 101 -6.94 -22.00 -4.50
C SER A 101 -5.91 -20.87 -4.68
N GLN A 102 -5.98 -20.09 -5.77
CA GLN A 102 -5.12 -18.94 -5.99
C GLN A 102 -5.38 -17.83 -4.97
N LEU A 103 -6.64 -17.52 -4.68
CA LEU A 103 -7.02 -16.53 -3.66
C LEU A 103 -6.55 -16.95 -2.27
N GLN A 104 -6.65 -18.23 -1.90
CA GLN A 104 -6.12 -18.75 -0.64
C GLN A 104 -4.59 -18.62 -0.55
N GLN A 105 -3.88 -18.83 -1.66
CA GLN A 105 -2.43 -18.64 -1.68
C GLN A 105 -2.07 -17.15 -1.56
N GLN A 106 -2.79 -16.28 -2.26
CA GLN A 106 -2.60 -14.83 -2.17
C GLN A 106 -2.89 -14.31 -0.76
N ASP A 107 -3.89 -14.85 -0.06
CA ASP A 107 -4.18 -14.49 1.33
C ASP A 107 -3.03 -14.89 2.27
N LYS A 108 -2.43 -16.08 2.07
CA LYS A 108 -1.24 -16.50 2.83
C LYS A 108 -0.05 -15.58 2.57
N ASP A 109 0.20 -15.22 1.31
CA ASP A 109 1.29 -14.32 0.95
C ASP A 109 1.07 -12.91 1.54
N ASN A 110 -0.18 -12.44 1.57
CA ASN A 110 -0.55 -11.18 2.21
C ASN A 110 -0.38 -11.24 3.73
N GLN A 111 -0.77 -12.33 4.38
CA GLN A 111 -0.55 -12.54 5.82
C GLN A 111 0.95 -12.55 6.17
N TYR A 112 1.78 -13.14 5.31
CA TYR A 112 3.24 -13.09 5.45
C TYR A 112 3.76 -11.65 5.33
N LYS A 113 3.34 -10.90 4.29
CA LYS A 113 3.72 -9.48 4.11
C LYS A 113 3.28 -8.60 5.28
N ILE A 114 2.08 -8.83 5.84
CA ILE A 114 1.60 -8.12 7.03
C ILE A 114 2.51 -8.40 8.22
N SER A 115 2.88 -9.66 8.45
CA SER A 115 3.77 -10.06 9.54
C SER A 115 5.16 -9.44 9.39
N GLU A 116 5.68 -9.38 8.17
CA GLU A 116 6.96 -8.73 7.86
C GLU A 116 6.89 -7.20 8.08
N ASN A 117 5.82 -6.55 7.62
CA ASN A 117 5.61 -5.12 7.84
C ASN A 117 5.45 -4.78 9.33
N GLN A 118 4.79 -5.63 10.11
CA GLN A 118 4.70 -5.47 11.57
C GLN A 118 6.08 -5.58 12.23
N ARG A 119 6.97 -6.44 11.72
CA ARG A 119 8.34 -6.52 12.18
C ARG A 119 9.14 -5.26 11.82
N LYS A 120 9.08 -4.81 10.56
CA LYS A 120 9.72 -3.56 10.11
C LYS A 120 9.22 -2.35 10.91
N LEU A 121 7.93 -2.30 11.23
CA LEU A 121 7.35 -1.25 12.08
C LEU A 121 7.96 -1.25 13.48
N LYS A 122 8.13 -2.43 14.11
CA LYS A 122 8.81 -2.53 15.41
C LYS A 122 10.27 -2.09 15.35
N GLU A 123 10.99 -2.45 14.30
CA GLU A 123 12.38 -2.04 14.07
C GLU A 123 12.47 -0.50 13.91
N LEU A 124 11.58 0.10 13.10
CA LEU A 124 11.49 1.56 12.95
C LEU A 124 11.12 2.27 14.26
N GLN A 125 10.27 1.66 15.08
CA GLN A 125 9.85 2.22 16.35
C GLN A 125 11.01 2.20 17.36
N GLN A 126 11.80 1.12 17.41
CA GLN A 126 13.04 1.07 18.17
C GLN A 126 14.06 2.12 17.69
N TYR A 127 14.18 2.31 16.37
CA TYR A 127 15.06 3.34 15.81
C TYR A 127 14.57 4.76 16.16
N HIS A 128 13.26 5.00 16.16
CA HIS A 128 12.69 6.28 16.60
C HIS A 128 13.01 6.56 18.08
N ASP A 129 12.90 5.55 18.94
CA ASP A 129 13.22 5.68 20.37
C ASP A 129 14.72 5.99 20.57
N GLN A 130 15.61 5.38 19.78
CA GLN A 130 17.05 5.71 19.78
C GLN A 130 17.30 7.15 19.36
N LEU A 131 16.68 7.61 18.28
CA LEU A 131 16.78 9.01 17.83
C LEU A 131 16.25 10.00 18.87
N GLN A 132 15.20 9.64 19.63
CA GLN A 132 14.72 10.48 20.73
C GLN A 132 15.75 10.60 21.85
N GLU A 133 16.42 9.51 22.23
CA GLU A 133 17.49 9.56 23.24
C GLU A 133 18.71 10.35 22.75
N GLU A 134 19.13 10.18 21.49
CA GLU A 134 20.18 11.01 20.89
C GLU A 134 19.79 12.49 20.89
N ARG A 135 18.53 12.83 20.61
CA ARG A 135 18.04 14.21 20.64
C ARG A 135 18.07 14.79 22.06
N LYS A 136 17.72 14.00 23.09
CA LYS A 136 17.86 14.42 24.49
C LYS A 136 19.33 14.61 24.87
N SER A 137 20.23 13.74 24.39
CA SER A 137 21.67 13.88 24.59
C SER A 137 22.21 15.17 23.96
N ASN A 138 21.86 15.44 22.70
CA ASN A 138 22.21 16.68 22.00
C ASN A 138 21.65 17.94 22.69
N GLN A 139 20.45 17.86 23.28
CA GLN A 139 19.90 18.96 24.08
C GLN A 139 20.74 19.23 25.33
N ARG A 140 21.24 18.19 26.00
CA ARG A 140 22.15 18.33 27.15
C ARG A 140 23.48 18.95 26.73
N GLN A 141 24.08 18.47 25.64
CA GLN A 141 25.31 19.04 25.09
C GLN A 141 25.14 20.50 24.68
N ASN A 142 24.02 20.86 24.05
CA ASN A 142 23.74 22.27 23.71
C ASN A 142 23.54 23.15 24.95
N ALA A 143 22.93 22.64 26.01
CA ALA A 143 22.85 23.37 27.28
C ALA A 143 24.24 23.62 27.88
N GLU A 144 25.13 22.64 27.79
CA GLU A 144 26.53 22.75 28.24
C GLU A 144 27.34 23.73 27.38
N ILE A 145 27.22 23.68 26.06
CA ILE A 145 27.82 24.67 25.14
C ILE A 145 27.37 26.08 25.47
N ASN A 146 26.07 26.28 25.73
CA ASN A 146 25.55 27.59 26.11
C ASN A 146 26.12 28.06 27.47
N ASN A 147 26.31 27.15 28.42
CA ASN A 147 26.96 27.46 29.68
C ASN A 147 28.43 27.87 29.48
N LEU A 148 29.17 27.15 28.64
CA LEU A 148 30.55 27.49 28.26
C LEU A 148 30.65 28.83 27.53
N LYS A 149 29.72 29.13 26.61
CA LYS A 149 29.65 30.45 25.96
C LYS A 149 29.47 31.57 26.97
N ASN A 150 28.59 31.40 27.95
CA ASN A 150 28.40 32.39 29.01
C ASN A 150 29.68 32.59 29.84
N GLN A 151 30.43 31.53 30.12
CA GLN A 151 31.72 31.62 30.80
C GLN A 151 32.76 32.36 29.94
N ILE A 152 32.80 32.11 28.63
CA ILE A 152 33.69 32.82 27.70
C ILE A 152 33.37 34.32 27.71
N THR A 153 32.09 34.70 27.61
CA THR A 153 31.68 36.12 27.67
C THR A 153 32.07 36.79 28.98
N GLN A 154 32.00 36.06 30.11
CA GLN A 154 32.49 36.57 31.40
C GLN A 154 34.01 36.78 31.40
N LEU A 155 34.78 35.85 30.82
CA LEU A 155 36.23 35.98 30.70
C LEU A 155 36.62 37.14 29.76
N GLU A 156 35.92 37.32 28.65
CA GLU A 156 36.12 38.46 27.74
C GLU A 156 35.88 39.80 28.44
N ALA A 157 34.85 39.88 29.30
CA ALA A 157 34.60 41.08 30.11
C ALA A 157 35.74 41.36 31.10
N ILE A 158 36.35 40.32 31.70
CA ILE A 158 37.50 40.45 32.59
C ILE A 158 38.74 40.93 31.81
N ILE A 159 39.00 40.35 30.64
CA ILE A 159 40.13 40.74 29.77
C ILE A 159 40.02 42.22 29.39
N ASN A 160 38.86 42.65 28.90
CA ASN A 160 38.63 44.06 28.54
C ASN A 160 38.85 45.03 29.72
N ARG A 161 38.54 44.60 30.95
CA ARG A 161 38.80 45.39 32.15
C ARG A 161 40.30 45.54 32.41
N LYS A 162 41.05 44.45 32.29
CA LYS A 162 42.51 44.43 32.46
C LYS A 162 43.25 45.19 31.37
N GLU A 163 42.78 45.14 30.13
CA GLU A 163 43.33 45.96 29.05
C GLU A 163 43.17 47.46 29.32
N ASN A 164 42.04 47.88 29.90
CA ASN A 164 41.83 49.28 30.30
C ASN A 164 42.73 49.70 31.47
N GLU A 165 42.95 48.83 32.46
CA GLU A 165 43.91 49.07 33.55
C GLU A 165 45.35 49.22 33.00
N ILE A 166 45.75 48.38 32.04
CA ILE A 166 47.05 48.48 31.38
C ILE A 166 47.20 49.82 30.63
N ARG A 167 46.17 50.26 29.90
CA ARG A 167 46.20 51.57 29.22
C ARG A 167 46.33 52.72 30.20
N GLN A 168 45.67 52.65 31.36
CA GLN A 168 45.82 53.65 32.42
C GLN A 168 47.25 53.68 32.95
N MET A 169 47.84 52.53 33.28
CA MET A 169 49.23 52.46 33.75
C MET A 169 50.24 52.95 32.70
N SER A 170 50.03 52.64 31.41
CA SER A 170 50.89 53.15 30.33
C SER A 170 50.85 54.68 30.25
N SER A 171 49.70 55.31 30.48
CA SER A 171 49.60 56.78 30.52
C SER A 171 50.36 57.39 31.70
N THR A 172 50.44 56.71 32.84
CA THR A 172 51.20 57.14 34.03
C THR A 172 52.71 57.01 33.82
N ILE A 173 53.16 55.96 33.13
CA ILE A 173 54.57 55.79 32.76
C ILE A 173 55.02 56.92 31.81
N THR A 174 54.16 57.34 30.89
CA THR A 174 54.46 58.44 29.97
C THR A 174 54.55 59.79 30.71
N SER A 175 53.79 60.01 31.78
CA SER A 175 53.94 61.23 32.58
C SER A 175 55.23 61.23 33.41
N LEU A 176 55.61 60.09 34.00
CA LEU A 176 56.85 59.96 34.78
C LEU A 176 58.12 60.09 33.92
N GLN A 177 58.07 59.70 32.65
CA GLN A 177 59.16 59.91 31.69
C GLN A 177 59.33 61.39 31.30
N MET A 178 58.30 62.21 31.47
CA MET A 178 58.35 63.65 31.21
C MET A 178 59.05 64.39 32.38
N ASP A 179 58.84 63.93 33.62
CA ASP A 179 59.43 64.50 34.84
C ASP A 179 60.94 64.19 34.99
N LEU A 180 61.44 63.13 34.36
CA LEU A 180 62.86 62.73 34.37
C LEU A 180 63.75 63.51 33.36
N SER A 181 63.16 64.44 32.60
CA SER A 181 63.86 65.18 31.53
C SER A 181 64.38 66.58 31.92
N LEU A 182 64.21 67.00 33.17
CA LEU A 182 64.57 68.35 33.65
C LEU A 182 65.52 68.31 34.86
N LEU A 183 66.83 68.13 34.62
CA LEU A 183 67.88 68.61 35.55
C LEU A 183 69.29 68.61 34.90
N PRO A 184 69.82 69.78 34.51
CA PRO A 184 71.22 69.95 34.10
C PRO A 184 72.06 70.86 35.03
N SER A 185 73.38 70.70 34.93
CA SER A 185 74.47 71.68 35.11
C SER A 185 75.21 71.79 36.47
N LEU A 186 76.53 71.51 36.47
CA LEU A 186 77.61 72.53 36.52
C LEU A 186 79.02 71.91 36.61
N THR A 187 79.98 72.63 36.06
CA THR A 187 81.36 72.23 35.71
C THR A 187 82.41 73.12 36.43
N LYS A 188 83.69 72.69 36.38
CA LYS A 188 85.01 73.34 36.68
C LYS A 188 85.60 73.21 38.10
N ASP A 189 86.92 73.09 38.34
CA ASP A 189 88.13 72.81 37.53
C ASP A 189 89.31 72.50 38.49
N ASN A 190 90.14 71.50 38.13
CA ASN A 190 91.60 71.41 38.30
C ASN A 190 92.31 71.19 39.67
N GLU A 191 91.97 70.10 40.37
CA GLU A 191 92.95 69.20 41.04
C GLU A 191 92.81 67.74 40.55
N LYS A 192 92.12 67.57 39.41
CA LYS A 192 91.51 66.30 38.96
C LYS A 192 92.46 65.30 38.30
N LEU A 193 93.71 65.62 37.99
CA LEU A 193 94.54 64.73 37.16
C LEU A 193 95.08 63.49 37.91
N GLN A 194 95.18 63.51 39.25
CA GLN A 194 95.58 62.32 40.02
C GLN A 194 94.39 61.39 40.35
N GLN A 195 93.21 61.95 40.64
CA GLN A 195 91.97 61.16 40.85
C GLN A 195 91.44 60.55 39.55
N THR A 196 91.69 61.16 38.38
CA THR A 196 91.21 60.64 37.09
C THR A 196 91.78 59.25 36.76
N ILE A 197 92.96 58.88 37.26
CA ILE A 197 93.55 57.55 37.01
C ILE A 197 92.83 56.46 37.83
N GLU A 198 92.47 56.73 39.09
CA GLU A 198 91.69 55.80 39.92
C GLU A 198 90.21 55.74 39.50
N THR A 199 89.61 56.88 39.14
CA THR A 199 88.23 56.91 38.65
C THR A 199 88.10 56.28 37.26
N LEU A 200 89.11 56.35 36.39
CA LEU A 200 89.11 55.63 35.11
C LEU A 200 89.22 54.12 35.30
N LYS A 201 89.94 53.63 36.32
CA LYS A 201 89.95 52.19 36.64
C LYS A 201 88.58 51.72 37.15
N GLU A 202 87.94 52.48 38.02
CA GLU A 202 86.58 52.19 38.50
C GLU A 202 85.53 52.31 37.38
N GLN A 203 85.69 53.26 36.46
CA GLN A 203 84.86 53.38 35.26
C GLN A 203 85.12 52.26 34.27
N ILE A 204 86.35 51.75 34.12
CA ILE A 204 86.63 50.57 33.30
C ILE A 204 85.96 49.35 33.91
N VAL A 205 86.03 49.13 35.23
CA VAL A 205 85.32 48.03 35.91
C VAL A 205 83.79 48.18 35.80
N TYR A 206 83.26 49.39 35.91
CA TYR A 206 81.83 49.67 35.73
C TYR A 206 81.39 49.50 34.27
N LEU A 207 82.23 49.89 33.31
CA LEU A 207 81.96 49.72 31.88
C LEU A 207 82.11 48.26 31.47
N GLU A 208 83.06 47.49 32.01
CA GLU A 208 83.20 46.05 31.81
C GLU A 208 82.00 45.30 32.38
N LYS A 209 81.52 45.69 33.57
CA LYS A 209 80.29 45.14 34.14
C LYS A 209 79.06 45.55 33.33
N SER A 210 78.95 46.80 32.91
CA SER A 210 77.87 47.28 32.04
C SER A 210 77.90 46.62 30.66
N ASN A 211 79.09 46.33 30.13
CA ASN A 211 79.24 45.65 28.84
C ASN A 211 78.91 44.15 28.98
N SER A 212 79.29 43.51 30.09
CA SER A 212 78.88 42.14 30.43
C SER A 212 77.36 42.03 30.61
N ASP A 213 76.74 42.99 31.30
CA ASP A 213 75.28 43.05 31.45
C ASP A 213 74.59 43.32 30.11
N LYS A 214 75.17 44.17 29.24
CA LYS A 214 74.66 44.40 27.88
C LYS A 214 74.81 43.18 27.00
N GLU A 215 75.89 42.42 27.13
CA GLU A 215 76.15 41.20 26.36
C GLU A 215 75.22 40.06 26.82
N LEU A 216 74.97 39.96 28.12
CA LEU A 216 73.94 39.08 28.67
C LEU A 216 72.54 39.48 28.20
N ASN A 217 72.21 40.77 28.21
CA ASN A 217 70.95 41.28 27.67
C ASN A 217 70.83 41.06 26.16
N LEU A 218 71.94 41.15 25.41
CA LEU A 218 71.96 40.84 23.98
C LEU A 218 71.73 39.35 23.74
N GLN A 219 72.31 38.47 24.55
CA GLN A 219 72.06 37.02 24.48
C GLN A 219 70.61 36.68 24.83
N ILE A 220 70.03 37.32 25.85
CA ILE A 220 68.61 37.18 26.20
C ILE A 220 67.74 37.68 25.05
N ALA A 221 68.07 38.84 24.45
CA ALA A 221 67.34 39.38 23.31
C ALA A 221 67.44 38.46 22.08
N PHE A 222 68.60 37.89 21.79
CA PHE A 222 68.77 36.92 20.71
C PHE A 222 67.95 35.65 20.97
N LYS A 223 67.99 35.11 22.19
CA LYS A 223 67.22 33.93 22.57
C LYS A 223 65.71 34.19 22.47
N ASN A 224 65.25 35.36 22.94
CA ASN A 224 63.87 35.79 22.81
C ASN A 224 63.48 35.98 21.34
N HIS A 225 64.37 36.54 20.50
CA HIS A 225 64.13 36.70 19.07
C HIS A 225 64.03 35.34 18.36
N THR A 226 64.87 34.36 18.71
CA THR A 226 64.77 33.00 18.17
C THR A 226 63.47 32.32 18.59
N GLN A 227 63.04 32.49 19.86
CA GLN A 227 61.76 31.98 20.36
C GLN A 227 60.56 32.68 19.71
N LEU A 228 60.67 33.99 19.44
CA LEU A 228 59.63 34.73 18.74
C LEU A 228 59.51 34.26 17.29
N ASN A 229 60.63 33.99 16.62
CA ASN A 229 60.63 33.47 15.25
C ASN A 229 60.04 32.06 15.17
N SER A 230 60.31 31.18 16.15
CA SER A 230 59.66 29.86 16.18
C SER A 230 58.15 29.96 16.46
N LEU A 231 57.74 30.89 17.32
CA LEU A 231 56.32 31.19 17.55
C LEU A 231 55.63 31.72 16.28
N ILE A 232 56.29 32.63 15.55
CA ILE A 232 55.79 33.17 14.29
C ILE A 232 55.63 32.06 13.25
N GLU A 233 56.58 31.14 13.13
CA GLU A 233 56.45 30.00 12.21
C GLU A 233 55.32 29.05 12.61
N ASN A 234 55.16 28.76 13.90
CA ASN A 234 54.02 27.97 14.38
C ASN A 234 52.68 28.66 14.08
N LEU A 235 52.57 29.97 14.31
CA LEU A 235 51.37 30.74 13.99
C LEU A 235 51.08 30.78 12.48
N LYS A 236 52.11 30.79 11.62
CA LYS A 236 51.93 30.67 10.16
C LYS A 236 51.36 29.31 9.79
N LEU A 237 51.87 28.22 10.38
CA LEU A 237 51.37 26.87 10.17
C LEU A 237 49.92 26.73 10.65
N ASP A 238 49.59 27.27 11.81
CA ASP A 238 48.22 27.29 12.35
C ASP A 238 47.26 28.08 11.45
N ASN A 239 47.71 29.22 10.91
CA ASN A 239 46.92 30.01 9.97
C ASN A 239 46.68 29.26 8.65
N ILE A 240 47.69 28.56 8.13
CA ILE A 240 47.52 27.69 6.94
C ILE A 240 46.52 26.57 7.21
N ALA A 241 46.60 25.92 8.39
CA ALA A 241 45.65 24.90 8.80
C ALA A 241 44.23 25.46 8.92
N ALA A 242 44.06 26.60 9.58
CA ALA A 242 42.76 27.28 9.72
C ALA A 242 42.17 27.68 8.36
N GLN A 243 42.98 28.16 7.42
CA GLN A 243 42.55 28.44 6.05
C GLN A 243 42.12 27.17 5.31
N GLY A 244 42.78 26.03 5.55
CA GLY A 244 42.35 24.72 5.06
C GLY A 244 40.97 24.33 5.59
N THR A 245 40.75 24.48 6.90
CA THR A 245 39.45 24.21 7.55
C THR A 245 38.35 25.13 7.01
N ILE A 246 38.62 26.42 6.82
CA ILE A 246 37.65 27.37 6.23
C ILE A 246 37.26 26.95 4.80
N LYS A 247 38.22 26.49 3.98
CA LYS A 247 37.92 25.97 2.63
C LYS A 247 37.05 24.72 2.68
N HIS A 248 37.33 23.80 3.60
CA HIS A 248 36.51 22.59 3.79
C HIS A 248 35.08 22.95 4.21
N LEU A 249 34.92 23.80 5.23
CA LEU A 249 33.61 24.23 5.71
C LEU A 249 32.80 24.95 4.62
N LYS A 250 33.45 25.80 3.80
CA LYS A 250 32.78 26.42 2.64
C LYS A 250 32.33 25.39 1.60
N SER A 251 33.08 24.32 1.39
CA SER A 251 32.66 23.24 0.48
C SER A 251 31.47 22.46 1.04
N GLU A 252 31.43 22.20 2.35
CA GLU A 252 30.30 21.55 3.01
C GLU A 252 29.04 22.44 3.07
N GLU A 253 29.22 23.75 3.27
CA GLU A 253 28.15 24.73 3.17
C GLU A 253 27.52 24.72 1.78
N ASN A 254 28.33 24.72 0.72
CA ASN A 254 27.84 24.65 -0.66
C ASN A 254 27.08 23.34 -0.95
N ILE A 255 27.56 22.21 -0.45
CA ILE A 255 26.87 20.92 -0.56
C ILE A 255 25.53 20.97 0.18
N SER A 256 25.50 21.57 1.37
CA SER A 256 24.29 21.72 2.17
C SER A 256 23.27 22.66 1.52
N LEU A 257 23.72 23.78 0.93
CA LEU A 257 22.88 24.69 0.16
C LEU A 257 22.29 24.01 -1.09
N SER A 258 23.07 23.17 -1.78
CA SER A 258 22.57 22.37 -2.91
C SER A 258 21.50 21.37 -2.46
N LYS A 259 21.67 20.70 -1.32
CA LYS A 259 20.65 19.82 -0.73
C LYS A 259 19.39 20.57 -0.34
N ILE A 260 19.51 21.75 0.27
CA ILE A 260 18.37 22.60 0.64
C ILE A 260 17.60 23.04 -0.62
N ALA A 261 18.29 23.46 -1.68
CA ALA A 261 17.66 23.83 -2.93
C ALA A 261 16.87 22.66 -3.55
N LYS A 262 17.42 21.45 -3.51
CA LYS A 262 16.71 20.24 -3.96
C LYS A 262 15.47 19.95 -3.10
N GLN A 263 15.59 20.03 -1.77
CA GLN A 263 14.45 19.84 -0.88
C GLN A 263 13.36 20.90 -1.08
N GLN A 264 13.73 22.15 -1.37
CA GLN A 264 12.76 23.20 -1.71
C GLN A 264 12.03 22.90 -3.02
N GLN A 265 12.71 22.35 -4.02
CA GLN A 265 12.10 21.90 -5.26
C GLN A 265 11.11 20.74 -5.00
N ASP A 266 11.51 19.74 -4.21
CA ASP A 266 10.64 18.61 -3.85
C ASP A 266 9.38 19.08 -3.08
N ILE A 267 9.53 20.07 -2.19
CA ILE A 267 8.40 20.69 -1.47
C ILE A 267 7.43 21.37 -2.43
N GLN A 268 7.93 22.11 -3.44
CA GLN A 268 7.07 22.76 -4.44
C GLN A 268 6.30 21.74 -5.27
N GLU A 269 6.94 20.62 -5.63
CA GLU A 269 6.30 19.53 -6.38
C GLU A 269 5.21 18.86 -5.54
N LEU A 270 5.48 18.57 -4.26
CA LEU A 270 4.48 18.03 -3.34
C LEU A 270 3.31 18.99 -3.11
N GLN A 271 3.55 20.30 -3.02
CA GLN A 271 2.48 21.31 -2.93
C GLN A 271 1.60 21.32 -4.18
N SER A 272 2.19 21.16 -5.37
CA SER A 272 1.45 21.03 -6.63
C SER A 272 0.57 19.78 -6.63
N GLN A 273 1.09 18.64 -6.17
CA GLN A 273 0.34 17.39 -6.05
C GLN A 273 -0.81 17.49 -5.04
N ILE A 274 -0.58 18.12 -3.87
CA ILE A 274 -1.63 18.38 -2.86
C ILE A 274 -2.75 19.22 -3.46
N LYS A 275 -2.42 20.27 -4.24
CA LYS A 275 -3.42 21.10 -4.90
C LYS A 275 -4.25 20.30 -5.91
N GLN A 276 -3.62 19.46 -6.72
CA GLN A 276 -4.34 18.57 -7.65
C GLN A 276 -5.29 17.61 -6.92
N LEU A 277 -4.86 17.04 -5.79
CA LEU A 277 -5.70 16.17 -4.97
C LEU A 277 -6.86 16.93 -4.32
N GLN A 278 -6.66 18.17 -3.89
CA GLN A 278 -7.72 19.04 -3.38
C GLN A 278 -8.74 19.37 -4.46
N ASP A 279 -8.30 19.68 -5.69
CA ASP A 279 -9.19 19.93 -6.82
C ASP A 279 -9.99 18.67 -7.19
N GLN A 280 -9.36 17.49 -7.15
CA GLN A 280 -10.05 16.20 -7.33
C GLN A 280 -11.10 15.95 -6.24
N LEU A 281 -10.78 16.24 -4.98
CA LEU A 281 -11.71 16.10 -3.86
C LEU A 281 -12.92 17.04 -4.01
N ASN A 282 -12.68 18.29 -4.42
CA ASN A 282 -13.74 19.26 -4.67
C ASN A 282 -14.67 18.81 -5.82
N ASN A 283 -14.10 18.25 -6.88
CA ASN A 283 -14.87 17.68 -7.97
C ASN A 283 -15.71 16.47 -7.50
N GLN A 284 -15.14 15.57 -6.69
CA GLN A 284 -15.87 14.44 -6.11
C GLN A 284 -17.02 14.90 -5.18
N ASN A 285 -16.80 15.93 -4.37
CA ASN A 285 -17.85 16.51 -3.52
C ASN A 285 -19.00 17.10 -4.36
N THR A 286 -18.70 17.73 -5.49
CA THR A 286 -19.71 18.25 -6.42
C THR A 286 -20.53 17.11 -7.04
N VAL A 287 -19.87 15.99 -7.39
CA VAL A 287 -20.55 14.77 -7.87
C VAL A 287 -21.44 14.17 -6.78
N LEU A 288 -20.97 14.11 -5.52
CA LEU A 288 -21.76 13.62 -4.39
C LEU A 288 -23.00 14.49 -4.12
N GLN A 289 -22.88 15.82 -4.20
CA GLN A 289 -24.03 16.72 -4.07
C GLN A 289 -25.06 16.49 -5.18
N THR A 290 -24.60 16.33 -6.43
CA THR A 290 -25.47 16.04 -7.57
C THR A 290 -26.18 14.69 -7.40
N ARG A 291 -25.47 13.69 -6.88
CA ARG A 291 -26.02 12.36 -6.58
C ARG A 291 -27.06 12.41 -5.46
N ASN A 292 -26.81 13.14 -4.38
CA ASN A 292 -27.78 13.30 -3.29
C ASN A 292 -29.08 13.96 -3.77
N GLN A 293 -28.99 14.89 -4.72
CA GLN A 293 -30.18 15.47 -5.36
C GLN A 293 -30.93 14.44 -6.21
N GLN A 294 -30.21 13.59 -6.95
CA GLN A 294 -30.82 12.49 -7.72
C GLN A 294 -31.45 11.43 -6.81
N ASP A 295 -30.80 11.03 -5.72
CA ASP A 295 -31.33 10.09 -4.72
C ASP A 295 -32.61 10.67 -4.08
N GLY A 296 -32.66 11.98 -3.85
CA GLY A 296 -33.88 12.67 -3.42
C GLY A 296 -35.04 12.54 -4.41
N GLN A 297 -34.76 12.72 -5.71
CA GLN A 297 -35.75 12.56 -6.78
C GLN A 297 -36.21 11.09 -6.93
N GLN A 298 -35.27 10.15 -6.85
CA GLN A 298 -35.57 8.72 -6.91
C GLN A 298 -36.41 8.26 -5.73
N ASN A 299 -36.11 8.73 -4.51
CA ASN A 299 -36.91 8.43 -3.33
C ASN A 299 -38.34 8.98 -3.43
N GLN A 300 -38.52 10.16 -4.03
CA GLN A 300 -39.86 10.69 -4.34
C GLN A 300 -40.60 9.81 -5.36
N ALA A 301 -39.92 9.33 -6.40
CA ALA A 301 -40.51 8.42 -7.38
C ALA A 301 -40.90 7.06 -6.74
N ILE A 302 -40.06 6.51 -5.86
CA ILE A 302 -40.36 5.28 -5.10
C ILE A 302 -41.61 5.49 -4.23
N LEU A 303 -41.71 6.62 -3.52
CA LEU A 303 -42.90 6.95 -2.72
C LEU A 303 -44.18 7.07 -3.57
N GLN A 304 -44.08 7.62 -4.78
CA GLN A 304 -45.20 7.67 -5.72
C GLN A 304 -45.61 6.27 -6.21
N LEU A 305 -44.64 5.43 -6.58
CA LEU A 305 -44.89 4.04 -7.01
C LEU A 305 -45.50 3.20 -5.88
N GLN A 306 -45.04 3.38 -4.64
CA GLN A 306 -45.62 2.70 -3.48
C GLN A 306 -47.08 3.10 -3.26
N LYS A 307 -47.43 4.38 -3.44
CA LYS A 307 -48.82 4.84 -3.39
C LYS A 307 -49.67 4.21 -4.51
N GLN A 308 -49.14 4.14 -5.73
CA GLN A 308 -49.83 3.50 -6.85
C GLN A 308 -50.05 2.00 -6.62
N LEU A 309 -49.05 1.29 -6.08
CA LEU A 309 -49.17 -0.12 -5.74
C LEU A 309 -50.25 -0.35 -4.68
N LEU A 310 -50.28 0.47 -3.63
CA LEU A 310 -51.30 0.38 -2.58
C LEU A 310 -52.71 0.60 -3.16
N GLU A 311 -52.86 1.55 -4.07
CA GLU A 311 -54.14 1.81 -4.73
C GLU A 311 -54.56 0.64 -5.62
N GLN A 312 -53.64 0.07 -6.39
CA GLN A 312 -53.92 -1.13 -7.19
C GLN A 312 -54.28 -2.35 -6.34
N GLN A 313 -53.65 -2.53 -5.18
CA GLN A 313 -54.02 -3.59 -4.24
C GLN A 313 -55.46 -3.43 -3.74
N LYS A 314 -55.90 -2.19 -3.47
CA LYS A 314 -57.31 -1.92 -3.13
C LYS A 314 -58.24 -2.25 -4.29
N GLN A 315 -57.90 -1.84 -5.51
CA GLN A 315 -58.69 -2.17 -6.71
C GLN A 315 -58.81 -3.68 -6.92
N TYR A 316 -57.70 -4.43 -6.74
CA TYR A 316 -57.71 -5.88 -6.82
C TYR A 316 -58.60 -6.52 -5.75
N GLN A 317 -58.58 -6.00 -4.52
CA GLN A 317 -59.46 -6.48 -3.46
C GLN A 317 -60.94 -6.24 -3.80
N ILE A 318 -61.28 -5.08 -4.37
CA ILE A 318 -62.65 -4.80 -4.84
C ILE A 318 -63.08 -5.83 -5.90
N ILE A 319 -62.21 -6.14 -6.86
CA ILE A 319 -62.49 -7.15 -7.91
C ILE A 319 -62.67 -8.55 -7.29
N LEU A 320 -61.87 -8.93 -6.30
CA LEU A 320 -62.04 -10.20 -5.59
C LEU A 320 -63.38 -10.28 -4.88
N ASP A 321 -63.76 -9.21 -4.17
CA ASP A 321 -65.03 -9.12 -3.46
C ASP A 321 -66.21 -9.16 -4.46
N GLU A 322 -66.11 -8.47 -5.61
CA GLU A 322 -67.09 -8.53 -6.69
C GLU A 322 -67.21 -9.92 -7.31
N ASN A 323 -66.10 -10.63 -7.55
CA ASN A 323 -66.10 -12.00 -8.05
C ASN A 323 -66.72 -12.96 -7.04
N GLN A 324 -66.46 -12.77 -5.75
CA GLN A 324 -67.07 -13.56 -4.70
C GLN A 324 -68.58 -13.31 -4.64
N ASN A 325 -69.02 -12.06 -4.76
CA ASN A 325 -70.43 -11.70 -4.86
C ASN A 325 -71.10 -12.30 -6.11
N LEU A 326 -70.43 -12.28 -7.27
CA LEU A 326 -70.92 -12.91 -8.49
C LEU A 326 -71.01 -14.43 -8.34
N THR A 327 -70.02 -15.06 -7.70
CA THR A 327 -70.04 -16.50 -7.42
C THR A 327 -71.20 -16.86 -6.51
N ASN A 328 -71.43 -16.08 -5.45
CA ASN A 328 -72.57 -16.24 -4.56
C ASN A 328 -73.89 -16.06 -5.32
N PHE A 329 -74.01 -15.02 -6.15
CA PHE A 329 -75.18 -14.78 -6.99
C PHE A 329 -75.45 -15.94 -7.95
N VAL A 330 -74.42 -16.46 -8.63
CA VAL A 330 -74.55 -17.63 -9.51
C VAL A 330 -75.01 -18.85 -8.71
N ASN A 331 -74.41 -19.12 -7.55
CA ASN A 331 -74.78 -20.25 -6.70
C ASN A 331 -76.22 -20.13 -6.15
N GLU A 332 -76.67 -18.93 -5.78
CA GLU A 332 -78.04 -18.66 -5.33
C GLU A 332 -79.08 -18.82 -6.45
N ASN A 333 -78.70 -18.51 -7.69
CA ASN A 333 -79.59 -18.61 -8.86
C ASN A 333 -79.45 -19.94 -9.62
N MET A 334 -78.44 -20.76 -9.30
CA MET A 334 -78.24 -22.06 -9.94
C MET A 334 -79.45 -23.01 -9.79
N PRO A 335 -80.12 -23.08 -8.62
CA PRO A 335 -81.35 -23.87 -8.48
C PRO A 335 -82.49 -23.37 -9.36
N ILE A 336 -82.55 -22.05 -9.62
CA ILE A 336 -83.53 -21.45 -10.52
C ILE A 336 -83.21 -21.85 -11.97
N ILE A 337 -81.94 -21.81 -12.37
CA ILE A 337 -81.48 -22.26 -13.70
C ILE A 337 -81.77 -23.77 -13.89
N GLU A 338 -81.55 -24.59 -12.87
CA GLU A 338 -81.87 -26.02 -12.89
C GLU A 338 -83.39 -26.27 -12.97
N GLN A 339 -84.21 -25.47 -12.26
CA GLN A 339 -85.66 -25.49 -12.41
C GLN A 339 -86.11 -25.05 -13.82
N TYR A 340 -85.47 -24.04 -14.41
CA TYR A 340 -85.78 -23.59 -15.78
C TYR A 340 -85.38 -24.64 -16.83
N GLN A 341 -84.28 -25.37 -16.65
CA GLN A 341 -83.94 -26.52 -17.50
C GLN A 341 -84.97 -27.65 -17.40
N LEU A 342 -85.59 -27.83 -16.24
CA LEU A 342 -86.70 -28.77 -16.06
C LEU A 342 -87.98 -28.29 -16.78
N VAL A 343 -88.31 -26.99 -16.71
CA VAL A 343 -89.48 -26.40 -17.40
C VAL A 343 -89.31 -26.34 -18.92
N LEU A 344 -88.07 -26.16 -19.42
CA LEU A 344 -87.74 -26.22 -20.85
C LEU A 344 -88.01 -27.60 -21.48
N SER A 345 -88.13 -28.65 -20.66
CA SER A 345 -88.54 -29.98 -21.14
C SER A 345 -90.06 -30.17 -21.31
N THR A 346 -90.89 -29.20 -20.88
CA THR A 346 -92.35 -29.40 -20.74
C THR A 346 -93.28 -28.40 -21.44
N PHE A 347 -92.83 -27.27 -22.02
CA PHE A 347 -93.75 -26.29 -22.64
C PHE A 347 -93.35 -25.79 -24.03
N GLY A 348 -94.35 -25.68 -24.90
CA GLY A 348 -94.25 -25.21 -26.28
C GLY A 348 -94.45 -23.70 -26.45
N ASN A 349 -93.50 -23.11 -27.18
CA ASN A 349 -93.61 -21.96 -28.10
C ASN A 349 -94.66 -20.87 -27.79
N THR A 350 -94.26 -19.86 -27.01
CA THR A 350 -94.44 -18.43 -27.41
C THR A 350 -93.60 -17.45 -26.59
N ASP A 351 -93.26 -17.76 -25.32
CA ASP A 351 -92.35 -16.93 -24.50
C ASP A 351 -90.85 -17.20 -24.75
N PHE A 352 -90.55 -18.18 -25.58
CA PHE A 352 -89.18 -18.61 -25.90
C PHE A 352 -88.36 -17.51 -26.60
N VAL A 353 -89.01 -16.61 -27.35
CA VAL A 353 -88.33 -15.56 -28.10
C VAL A 353 -87.79 -14.46 -27.18
N GLN A 354 -88.51 -14.10 -26.12
CA GLN A 354 -88.03 -13.13 -25.14
C GLN A 354 -86.89 -13.74 -24.30
N LEU A 355 -87.01 -15.02 -23.95
CA LEU A 355 -85.97 -15.75 -23.23
C LEU A 355 -84.68 -15.91 -24.06
N ILE A 356 -84.78 -16.16 -25.37
CA ILE A 356 -83.62 -16.16 -26.28
C ILE A 356 -82.97 -14.78 -26.32
N LYS A 357 -83.75 -13.69 -26.36
CA LYS A 357 -83.20 -12.33 -26.36
C LYS A 357 -82.50 -12.00 -25.04
N ASP A 358 -83.07 -12.41 -23.92
CA ASP A 358 -82.47 -12.18 -22.59
C ASP A 358 -81.21 -13.04 -22.41
N TYR A 359 -81.20 -14.28 -22.91
CA TYR A 359 -80.01 -15.13 -22.92
C TYR A 359 -78.91 -14.57 -23.85
N GLN A 360 -79.27 -14.10 -25.04
CA GLN A 360 -78.32 -13.45 -25.97
C GLN A 360 -77.73 -12.17 -25.38
N LYS A 361 -78.54 -11.38 -24.67
CA LYS A 361 -78.09 -10.19 -23.95
C LYS A 361 -77.14 -10.57 -22.81
N LEU A 362 -77.49 -11.59 -22.02
CA LEU A 362 -76.61 -12.11 -20.96
C LEU A 362 -75.29 -12.64 -21.53
N GLN A 363 -75.33 -13.31 -22.68
CA GLN A 363 -74.15 -13.82 -23.37
C GLN A 363 -73.26 -12.67 -23.90
N GLN A 364 -73.85 -11.58 -24.40
CA GLN A 364 -73.13 -10.36 -24.76
C GLN A 364 -72.52 -9.67 -23.55
N ASP A 365 -73.26 -9.54 -22.45
CA ASP A 365 -72.77 -8.94 -21.21
C ASP A 365 -71.60 -9.76 -20.62
N PHE A 366 -71.70 -11.10 -20.68
CA PHE A 366 -70.62 -12.00 -20.28
C PHE A 366 -69.39 -11.84 -21.17
N LYS A 367 -69.58 -11.75 -22.50
CA LYS A 367 -68.49 -11.53 -23.45
C LYS A 367 -67.78 -10.20 -23.20
N GLN A 368 -68.52 -9.12 -23.00
CA GLN A 368 -67.94 -7.80 -22.69
C GLN A 368 -67.21 -7.78 -21.34
N LYS A 369 -67.72 -8.48 -20.32
CA LYS A 369 -67.00 -8.65 -19.04
C LYS A 369 -65.73 -9.46 -19.20
N ASN A 370 -65.75 -10.52 -20.01
CA ASN A 370 -64.57 -11.35 -20.26
C ASN A 370 -63.49 -10.58 -21.05
N GLU A 371 -63.88 -9.78 -22.05
CA GLU A 371 -62.97 -8.91 -22.79
C GLU A 371 -62.34 -7.84 -21.89
N LYS A 372 -63.11 -7.26 -20.95
CA LYS A 372 -62.55 -6.36 -19.93
C LYS A 372 -61.58 -7.07 -18.98
N LEU A 373 -61.90 -8.29 -18.56
CA LEU A 373 -61.02 -9.08 -17.69
C LEU A 373 -59.70 -9.42 -18.39
N GLU A 374 -59.74 -9.81 -19.66
CA GLU A 374 -58.53 -10.05 -20.48
C GLU A 374 -57.68 -8.78 -20.64
N GLN A 375 -58.30 -7.62 -20.85
CA GLN A 375 -57.58 -6.34 -20.87
C GLN A 375 -56.88 -6.05 -19.54
N THR A 376 -57.58 -6.24 -18.41
CA THR A 376 -56.98 -6.09 -17.07
C THR A 376 -55.85 -7.09 -16.84
N LEU A 377 -55.96 -8.32 -17.35
CA LEU A 377 -54.93 -9.35 -17.22
C LEU A 377 -53.67 -9.00 -18.03
N GLN A 378 -53.84 -8.45 -19.25
CA GLN A 378 -52.72 -7.94 -20.05
C GLN A 378 -52.05 -6.72 -19.42
N GLU A 379 -52.81 -5.82 -18.79
CA GLU A 379 -52.25 -4.68 -18.06
C GLU A 379 -51.43 -5.13 -16.85
N ASN A 380 -51.92 -6.13 -16.11
CA ASN A 380 -51.18 -6.74 -14.99
C ASN A 380 -49.89 -7.44 -15.46
N GLN A 381 -49.90 -8.11 -16.61
CA GLN A 381 -48.68 -8.70 -17.19
C GLN A 381 -47.62 -7.62 -17.51
N LYS A 382 -48.02 -6.53 -18.17
CA LYS A 382 -47.12 -5.39 -18.44
C LYS A 382 -46.60 -4.74 -17.16
N LEU A 383 -47.41 -4.70 -16.11
CA LEU A 383 -47.00 -4.17 -14.82
C LEU A 383 -45.98 -5.08 -14.12
N ASN A 384 -46.14 -6.39 -14.25
CA ASN A 384 -45.22 -7.38 -13.69
C ASN A 384 -43.86 -7.37 -14.40
N GLU A 385 -43.84 -7.14 -15.71
CA GLU A 385 -42.60 -6.90 -16.48
C GLU A 385 -41.88 -5.63 -15.99
N LYS A 386 -42.60 -4.53 -15.74
CA LYS A 386 -42.03 -3.31 -15.15
C LYS A 386 -41.49 -3.55 -13.74
N LEU A 387 -42.19 -4.35 -12.93
CA LEU A 387 -41.74 -4.71 -11.58
C LEU A 387 -40.43 -5.52 -11.61
N GLN A 388 -40.31 -6.48 -12.52
CA GLN A 388 -39.06 -7.23 -12.73
C GLN A 388 -37.92 -6.32 -13.17
N GLN A 389 -38.19 -5.38 -14.09
CA GLN A 389 -37.19 -4.40 -14.53
C GLN A 389 -36.72 -3.50 -13.38
N SER A 390 -37.63 -2.97 -12.57
CA SER A 390 -37.27 -2.21 -11.37
C SER A 390 -36.52 -3.03 -10.32
N GLN A 391 -36.81 -4.33 -10.17
CA GLN A 391 -36.05 -5.21 -9.27
C GLN A 391 -34.61 -5.46 -9.75
N GLN A 392 -34.39 -5.55 -11.06
CA GLN A 392 -33.05 -5.62 -11.64
C GLN A 392 -32.26 -4.31 -11.40
N GLU A 393 -32.92 -3.16 -11.56
CA GLU A 393 -32.33 -1.85 -11.26
C GLU A 393 -31.96 -1.71 -9.77
N ILE A 394 -32.85 -2.11 -8.85
CA ILE A 394 -32.57 -2.13 -7.41
C ILE A 394 -31.36 -3.01 -7.08
N THR A 395 -31.24 -4.16 -7.75
CA THR A 395 -30.12 -5.09 -7.54
C THR A 395 -28.79 -4.48 -8.02
N SER A 396 -28.81 -3.79 -9.16
CA SER A 396 -27.66 -3.03 -9.68
C SER A 396 -27.25 -1.90 -8.73
N VAL A 397 -28.20 -1.11 -8.23
CA VAL A 397 -27.95 -0.03 -7.27
C VAL A 397 -27.38 -0.57 -5.94
N ARG A 398 -27.90 -1.70 -5.43
CA ARG A 398 -27.37 -2.35 -4.22
C ARG A 398 -25.92 -2.80 -4.39
N SER A 399 -25.56 -3.33 -5.55
CA SER A 399 -24.17 -3.69 -5.87
C SER A 399 -23.25 -2.46 -5.83
N GLN A 400 -23.68 -1.34 -6.41
CA GLN A 400 -22.93 -0.09 -6.39
C GLN A 400 -22.80 0.50 -4.97
N ILE A 401 -23.85 0.43 -4.15
CA ILE A 401 -23.80 0.84 -2.73
C ILE A 401 -22.76 0.01 -1.98
N SER A 402 -22.70 -1.31 -2.21
CA SER A 402 -21.73 -2.18 -1.56
C SER A 402 -20.29 -1.83 -1.94
N GLN A 403 -20.02 -1.51 -3.21
CA GLN A 403 -18.70 -1.04 -3.66
C GLN A 403 -18.32 0.30 -3.02
N LEU A 404 -19.27 1.23 -2.93
CA LEU A 404 -19.03 2.54 -2.30
C LEU A 404 -18.82 2.43 -0.79
N GLN A 405 -19.53 1.54 -0.10
CA GLN A 405 -19.31 1.26 1.32
C GLN A 405 -17.90 0.74 1.57
N GLN A 406 -17.37 -0.10 0.66
CA GLN A 406 -16.00 -0.59 0.73
C GLN A 406 -14.98 0.55 0.53
N GLN A 407 -15.19 1.41 -0.46
CA GLN A 407 -14.35 2.61 -0.68
C GLN A 407 -14.39 3.58 0.50
N ASN A 408 -15.56 3.79 1.11
CA ASN A 408 -15.69 4.66 2.28
C ASN A 408 -14.96 4.08 3.50
N LYS A 409 -14.91 2.74 3.62
CA LYS A 409 -14.14 2.06 4.66
C LYS A 409 -12.64 2.29 4.49
N GLU A 410 -12.14 2.25 3.25
CA GLU A 410 -10.74 2.55 2.93
C GLU A 410 -10.39 4.04 3.16
N LEU A 411 -11.29 4.96 2.82
CA LEU A 411 -11.12 6.39 3.08
C LEU A 411 -11.10 6.69 4.58
N ASN A 412 -11.97 6.07 5.37
CA ASN A 412 -11.98 6.23 6.82
C ASN A 412 -10.71 5.67 7.48
N GLN A 413 -10.15 4.57 6.94
CA GLN A 413 -8.85 4.06 7.39
C GLN A 413 -7.71 5.05 7.09
N LYS A 414 -7.73 5.69 5.90
CA LYS A 414 -6.76 6.75 5.56
C LYS A 414 -6.95 8.01 6.42
N ALA A 415 -8.18 8.41 6.70
CA ALA A 415 -8.47 9.55 7.57
C ALA A 415 -7.97 9.31 9.01
N SER A 416 -8.16 8.10 9.55
CA SER A 416 -7.63 7.71 10.86
C SER A 416 -6.10 7.78 10.89
N TYR A 417 -5.42 7.33 9.83
CA TYR A 417 -3.96 7.41 9.73
C TYR A 417 -3.46 8.87 9.72
N LEU A 418 -4.13 9.75 8.97
CA LEU A 418 -3.80 11.18 8.92
C LEU A 418 -4.12 11.90 10.24
N GLU A 419 -5.16 11.51 10.96
CA GLU A 419 -5.47 12.03 12.30
C GLU A 419 -4.39 11.67 13.33
N ASP A 420 -3.86 10.45 13.26
CA ASP A 420 -2.74 10.02 14.11
C ASP A 420 -1.46 10.78 13.76
N GLU A 421 -1.19 11.04 12.48
CA GLU A 421 -0.07 11.86 12.03
C GLU A 421 -0.21 13.34 12.48
N LEU A 422 -1.44 13.87 12.45
CA LEU A 422 -1.76 15.22 12.92
C LEU A 422 -1.65 15.36 14.44
N LYS A 423 -2.06 14.35 15.21
CA LYS A 423 -1.84 14.29 16.67
C LYS A 423 -0.36 14.23 17.01
N THR A 424 0.42 13.46 16.25
CA THR A 424 1.88 13.40 16.43
C THR A 424 2.52 14.77 16.18
N THR A 425 2.04 15.49 15.16
CA THR A 425 2.50 16.84 14.82
C THR A 425 2.04 17.91 15.85
N GLN A 426 0.83 17.78 16.40
CA GLN A 426 0.33 18.66 17.47
C GLN A 426 1.09 18.43 18.79
N THR A 427 1.50 17.20 19.09
CA THR A 427 2.32 16.87 20.27
C THR A 427 3.71 17.52 20.19
N ILE A 428 4.26 17.66 18.97
CA ILE A 428 5.50 18.40 18.68
C ILE A 428 5.30 19.94 18.81
N LYS A 429 4.07 20.44 18.66
CA LYS A 429 3.74 21.86 18.82
C LYS A 429 3.49 22.26 20.28
N SER A 430 2.96 21.36 21.11
CA SER A 430 2.76 21.60 22.55
C SER A 430 4.04 21.57 23.38
N SER A 431 5.14 21.00 22.89
CA SER A 431 6.44 21.04 23.56
C SER A 431 7.20 22.37 23.38
N SER A 432 6.66 23.32 22.58
CA SER A 432 7.19 24.69 22.48
C SER A 432 6.58 25.68 23.47
N LEU A 433 5.49 25.31 24.17
CA LEU A 433 4.87 26.13 25.22
C LEU A 433 5.60 26.06 26.58
N ASN A 434 6.57 25.16 26.73
CA ASN A 434 7.32 25.02 27.99
C ASN A 434 8.39 26.12 28.20
N ASN A 435 8.65 26.92 27.16
CA ASN A 435 9.63 28.01 27.23
C ASN A 435 9.08 29.26 27.95
N GLU A 436 7.76 29.41 28.08
CA GLU A 436 7.14 30.58 28.73
C GLU A 436 7.15 30.49 30.27
N GLN A 437 7.13 29.29 30.83
CA GLN A 437 7.28 29.05 32.27
C GLN A 437 8.74 29.19 32.75
N ILE A 438 9.72 28.87 31.89
CA ILE A 438 11.15 29.04 32.19
C ILE A 438 11.52 30.54 32.21
N ILE A 439 10.94 31.35 31.32
CA ILE A 439 11.15 32.81 31.29
C ILE A 439 10.60 33.49 32.55
N LYS A 440 9.41 33.09 33.04
CA LYS A 440 8.85 33.61 34.30
C LYS A 440 9.69 33.23 35.53
N THR A 441 10.28 32.04 35.54
CA THR A 441 11.14 31.58 36.63
C THR A 441 12.49 32.32 36.65
N LEU A 442 13.09 32.58 35.48
CA LEU A 442 14.32 33.37 35.35
C LEU A 442 14.11 34.86 35.69
N GLN A 443 12.95 35.43 35.36
CA GLN A 443 12.60 36.81 35.76
C GLN A 443 12.44 36.95 37.29
N GLN A 444 11.92 35.92 37.97
CA GLN A 444 11.79 35.91 39.43
C GLN A 444 13.15 35.75 40.15
N GLN A 445 14.08 34.98 39.58
CA GLN A 445 15.44 34.84 40.09
C GLN A 445 16.28 36.12 39.90
N LEU A 446 16.10 36.83 38.78
CA LEU A 446 16.75 38.13 38.55
C LEU A 446 16.26 39.21 39.54
N LYS A 447 14.97 39.18 39.92
CA LYS A 447 14.41 40.09 40.92
C LYS A 447 14.99 39.87 42.32
N GLN A 448 15.16 38.60 42.72
CA GLN A 448 15.79 38.24 44.01
C GLN A 448 17.28 38.58 44.06
N LYS A 449 18.00 38.48 42.91
CA LYS A 449 19.40 38.88 42.83
C LYS A 449 19.60 40.40 42.95
N GLY A 450 18.71 41.19 42.35
CA GLY A 450 18.72 42.65 42.48
C GLY A 450 18.46 43.15 43.91
N GLU A 451 17.62 42.44 44.67
CA GLU A 451 17.38 42.74 46.10
C GLU A 451 18.61 42.41 46.97
N SER A 452 19.40 41.38 46.60
CA SER A 452 20.66 41.05 47.29
C SER A 452 21.78 42.06 47.03
N GLU A 453 21.87 42.62 45.81
CA GLU A 453 22.86 43.65 45.46
C GLU A 453 22.56 45.00 46.14
N GLN A 454 21.29 45.37 46.31
CA GLN A 454 20.92 46.55 47.10
C GLN A 454 21.27 46.37 48.59
N ASN A 455 21.18 45.15 49.12
CA ASN A 455 21.55 44.87 50.51
C ASN A 455 23.07 44.99 50.73
N ILE A 456 23.88 44.52 49.78
CA ILE A 456 25.35 44.67 49.80
C ILE A 456 25.78 46.15 49.65
N LEU A 457 25.09 46.92 48.79
CA LEU A 457 25.34 48.36 48.65
C LEU A 457 24.96 49.15 49.91
N SER A 458 23.96 48.69 50.67
CA SER A 458 23.61 49.28 51.97
C SER A 458 24.67 48.97 53.04
N GLN A 459 25.25 47.76 53.05
CA GLN A 459 26.34 47.38 53.95
C GLN A 459 27.67 48.08 53.63
N MET A 460 27.99 48.30 52.35
CA MET A 460 29.14 49.12 51.95
C MET A 460 29.02 50.57 52.39
N ARG A 461 27.80 51.13 52.40
CA ARG A 461 27.54 52.51 52.85
C ARG A 461 27.69 52.66 54.37
N ILE A 462 27.44 51.59 55.15
CA ILE A 462 27.69 51.53 56.59
C ILE A 462 29.20 51.41 56.89
N MET A 463 29.94 50.58 56.14
CA MET A 463 31.40 50.48 56.26
C MET A 463 32.14 51.78 55.89
N GLN A 464 31.64 52.53 54.89
CA GLN A 464 32.19 53.84 54.54
C GLN A 464 31.96 54.91 55.64
N GLN A 465 30.91 54.79 56.44
CA GLN A 465 30.66 55.65 57.60
C GLN A 465 31.53 55.30 58.82
N GLU A 466 32.05 54.06 58.91
CA GLU A 466 32.99 53.67 59.97
C GLU A 466 34.44 54.06 59.66
N LEU A 467 34.82 54.14 58.38
CA LEU A 467 36.14 54.60 57.94
C LEU A 467 36.35 56.13 58.12
N GLN A 468 35.28 56.91 58.26
CA GLN A 468 35.36 58.33 58.65
C GLN A 468 35.64 58.56 60.14
N LYS A 469 35.71 57.51 60.97
CA LYS A 469 36.07 57.62 62.40
C LYS A 469 37.58 57.48 62.69
N TYR A 470 38.41 57.31 61.66
CA TYR A 470 39.87 57.13 61.78
C TYR A 470 40.70 58.30 61.22
N SER A 471 40.14 59.51 61.18
CA SER A 471 40.89 60.75 60.89
C SER A 471 41.18 61.61 62.12
N GLU A 472 41.16 61.04 63.33
CA GLU A 472 41.56 61.70 64.57
C GLU A 472 42.77 61.01 65.18
N PHE A 473 43.93 61.09 64.53
CA PHE A 473 45.21 60.66 65.12
C PHE A 473 46.40 61.54 64.69
N ASP A 474 46.21 62.85 64.74
CA ASP A 474 47.28 63.87 64.64
C ASP A 474 47.49 64.63 65.98
N GLY A 475 47.18 63.99 67.11
CA GLY A 475 47.20 64.60 68.45
C GLY A 475 48.39 64.26 69.34
N LEU A 476 49.40 63.53 68.87
CA LEU A 476 50.41 62.89 69.76
C LEU A 476 51.88 63.08 69.33
N ILE A 477 52.21 64.27 68.79
CA ILE A 477 53.60 64.68 68.49
C ILE A 477 54.06 65.93 69.27
N MET A 478 53.23 66.50 70.16
CA MET A 478 53.57 67.73 70.91
C MET A 478 54.03 67.55 72.36
N THR A 479 54.44 66.36 72.79
CA THR A 479 54.81 66.12 74.20
C THR A 479 56.13 65.34 74.34
N TYR A 480 57.21 65.81 73.71
CA TYR A 480 58.55 65.23 73.93
C TYR A 480 59.71 66.25 73.99
N ASN A 481 59.46 67.56 73.96
CA ASN A 481 60.52 68.57 73.95
C ASN A 481 60.40 69.59 75.09
N GLN A 482 60.51 69.12 76.32
CA GLN A 482 60.85 69.97 77.46
C GLN A 482 61.22 69.06 78.62
N PHE A 483 62.49 68.74 78.79
CA PHE A 483 63.18 68.68 80.08
C PHE A 483 64.68 68.46 79.82
N THR A 484 65.49 69.10 80.67
CA THR A 484 66.93 68.92 80.91
C THR A 484 67.97 69.58 79.96
N LYS A 485 68.20 70.89 80.20
CA LYS A 485 69.51 71.40 80.71
C LYS A 485 69.23 71.96 82.12
N PRO A 486 70.19 72.16 83.07
CA PRO A 486 71.62 72.44 82.90
C PRO A 486 72.55 71.78 83.97
N VAL A 487 73.86 72.04 83.94
CA VAL A 487 74.66 72.53 85.09
C VAL A 487 76.06 72.93 84.62
N GLU A 488 76.48 74.04 85.20
CA GLU A 488 77.60 74.93 84.94
C GLU A 488 78.89 74.55 85.71
N PHE A 489 80.03 75.00 85.16
CA PHE A 489 81.11 75.73 85.87
C PHE A 489 81.96 75.01 86.93
N ILE A 490 83.29 74.94 86.70
CA ILE A 490 84.41 75.28 87.62
C ILE A 490 85.77 74.83 87.01
N LEU A 491 86.81 75.67 87.21
CA LEU A 491 88.27 75.46 87.03
C LEU A 491 88.93 75.89 85.69
N SER A 492 89.15 77.20 85.63
CA SER A 492 90.20 77.89 84.89
C SER A 492 91.59 77.61 85.48
N SER A 493 92.48 77.00 84.68
CA SER A 493 93.89 77.42 84.49
C SER A 493 94.65 76.43 83.59
N ASP A 494 94.18 75.18 83.48
CA ASP A 494 94.72 74.17 82.53
C ASP A 494 94.00 74.18 81.15
N LEU A 495 93.11 75.17 80.97
CA LEU A 495 92.13 75.27 79.90
C LEU A 495 92.68 75.76 78.55
N SER A 496 93.91 76.29 78.48
CA SER A 496 94.43 76.79 77.20
C SER A 496 95.06 75.70 76.34
N GLN A 497 95.70 74.70 76.96
CA GLN A 497 96.33 73.58 76.26
C GLN A 497 95.32 72.44 76.03
N LEU A 498 94.37 72.27 76.94
CA LEU A 498 93.21 71.40 76.72
C LEU A 498 92.24 72.00 75.69
N LYS A 499 92.03 73.33 75.61
CA LYS A 499 91.22 73.93 74.53
C LYS A 499 91.80 73.64 73.15
N GLN A 500 93.11 73.76 72.96
CA GLN A 500 93.71 73.51 71.65
C GLN A 500 93.60 72.03 71.23
N ASN A 501 93.78 71.10 72.17
CA ASN A 501 93.57 69.67 71.91
C ASN A 501 92.09 69.31 71.77
N ILE A 502 91.20 69.91 72.55
CA ILE A 502 89.74 69.73 72.42
C ILE A 502 89.25 70.33 71.11
N GLU A 503 89.79 71.45 70.63
CA GLU A 503 89.38 72.08 69.38
C GLU A 503 89.86 71.28 68.16
N GLN A 504 91.06 70.69 68.21
CA GLN A 504 91.50 69.70 67.21
C GLN A 504 90.66 68.41 67.26
N ILE A 505 90.35 67.88 68.45
CA ILE A 505 89.47 66.71 68.61
C ILE A 505 88.03 67.05 68.22
N THR A 506 87.56 68.27 68.44
CA THR A 506 86.21 68.72 68.09
C THR A 506 86.08 68.88 66.60
N GLN A 507 87.07 69.48 65.92
CA GLN A 507 87.12 69.51 64.45
C GLN A 507 87.22 68.11 63.84
N SER A 508 88.05 67.23 64.42
CA SER A 508 88.12 65.84 63.97
C SER A 508 86.80 65.10 64.21
N ASN A 509 86.14 65.30 65.35
CA ASN A 509 84.86 64.68 65.66
C ASN A 509 83.72 65.27 64.82
N GLN A 510 83.77 66.55 64.46
CA GLN A 510 82.81 67.15 63.53
C GLN A 510 82.93 66.52 62.14
N LEU A 511 84.15 66.31 61.65
CA LEU A 511 84.38 65.59 60.39
C LEU A 511 83.90 64.12 60.48
N TYR A 512 84.10 63.45 61.62
CA TYR A 512 83.57 62.10 61.82
C TYR A 512 82.05 62.05 61.93
N VAL A 513 81.42 63.05 62.56
CA VAL A 513 79.95 63.16 62.63
C VAL A 513 79.38 63.42 61.24
N GLU A 514 80.00 64.29 60.45
CA GLU A 514 79.59 64.53 59.06
C GLU A 514 79.78 63.29 58.17
N ASP A 515 80.88 62.53 58.33
CA ASP A 515 81.08 61.24 57.63
C ASP A 515 80.03 60.20 58.08
N ILE A 516 79.72 60.12 59.37
CA ILE A 516 78.69 59.22 59.91
C ILE A 516 77.30 59.62 59.40
N GLU A 517 76.96 60.90 59.34
CA GLU A 517 75.69 61.37 58.80
C GLU A 517 75.56 61.10 57.30
N GLN A 518 76.63 61.29 56.53
CA GLN A 518 76.65 60.93 55.11
C GLN A 518 76.50 59.42 54.92
N ARG A 519 77.20 58.60 55.71
CA ARG A 519 77.05 57.15 55.68
C ARG A 519 75.66 56.69 56.11
N ASN A 520 75.04 57.33 57.10
CA ASN A 520 73.67 57.02 57.52
C ASN A 520 72.67 57.35 56.43
N LYS A 521 72.79 58.50 55.74
CA LYS A 521 71.98 58.82 54.56
C LYS A 521 72.17 57.80 53.44
N GLN A 522 73.40 57.31 53.25
CA GLN A 522 73.69 56.26 52.28
C GLN A 522 73.08 54.92 52.69
N ILE A 523 73.10 54.56 53.97
CA ILE A 523 72.45 53.35 54.52
C ILE A 523 70.94 53.44 54.37
N GLU A 524 70.31 54.59 54.66
CA GLU A 524 68.87 54.80 54.48
C GLU A 524 68.47 54.67 53.00
N SER A 525 69.25 55.26 52.10
CA SER A 525 69.04 55.12 50.65
C SER A 525 69.17 53.66 50.19
N LEU A 526 70.19 52.94 50.65
CA LEU A 526 70.37 51.52 50.33
C LEU A 526 69.27 50.64 50.94
N THR A 527 68.79 50.97 52.13
CA THR A 527 67.69 50.26 52.81
C THR A 527 66.38 50.46 52.04
N SER A 528 66.09 51.68 51.58
CA SER A 528 64.95 51.96 50.71
C SER A 528 65.04 51.17 49.40
N GLN A 529 66.20 51.17 48.75
CA GLN A 529 66.41 50.42 47.50
C GLN A 529 66.27 48.90 47.70
N LEU A 530 66.70 48.37 48.85
CA LEU A 530 66.51 46.96 49.20
C LEU A 530 65.03 46.64 49.40
N SER A 531 64.30 47.48 50.13
CA SER A 531 62.85 47.34 50.33
C SER A 531 62.10 47.35 49.00
N ASP A 532 62.43 48.28 48.09
CA ASP A 532 61.81 48.35 46.76
C ASP A 532 62.10 47.09 45.92
N LYS A 533 63.32 46.56 46.03
CA LYS A 533 63.70 45.31 45.34
C LYS A 533 63.03 44.07 45.94
N GLU A 534 62.88 44.00 47.26
CA GLU A 534 62.15 42.92 47.92
C GLU A 534 60.67 42.94 47.51
N GLN A 535 60.07 44.13 47.45
CA GLN A 535 58.69 44.27 46.97
C GLN A 535 58.56 43.86 45.50
N ALA A 536 59.46 44.31 44.62
CA ALA A 536 59.46 43.92 43.22
C ALA A 536 59.64 42.40 43.02
N LEU A 537 60.48 41.76 43.85
CA LEU A 537 60.68 40.31 43.83
C LEU A 537 59.41 39.55 44.28
N ASN A 538 58.72 40.05 45.30
CA ASN A 538 57.44 39.49 45.74
C ASN A 538 56.37 39.62 44.67
N ASP A 539 56.24 40.78 44.03
CA ASP A 539 55.28 41.01 42.95
C ASP A 539 55.56 40.08 41.76
N GLN A 540 56.83 39.90 41.40
CA GLN A 540 57.25 38.98 40.35
C GLN A 540 56.95 37.51 40.70
N THR A 541 57.15 37.13 41.96
CA THR A 541 56.83 35.78 42.47
C THR A 541 55.32 35.53 42.41
N GLN A 542 54.51 36.52 42.76
CA GLN A 542 53.05 36.43 42.69
C GLN A 542 52.54 36.36 41.25
N GLN A 543 53.15 37.12 40.32
CA GLN A 543 52.86 37.01 38.89
C GLN A 543 53.19 35.62 38.34
N LEU A 544 54.36 35.05 38.69
CA LEU A 544 54.75 33.69 38.30
C LEU A 544 53.77 32.63 38.83
N ALA A 545 53.33 32.74 40.08
CA ALA A 545 52.33 31.84 40.64
C ALA A 545 50.99 31.90 39.89
N SER A 546 50.52 33.10 39.54
CA SER A 546 49.29 33.28 38.76
C SER A 546 49.40 32.72 37.33
N SER A 547 50.55 32.91 36.68
CA SER A 547 50.83 32.38 35.35
C SER A 547 50.89 30.84 35.34
N ASN A 548 51.52 30.24 36.37
CA ASN A 548 51.54 28.78 36.52
C ASN A 548 50.13 28.20 36.76
N ALA A 549 49.27 28.87 37.53
CA ALA A 549 47.89 28.44 37.73
C ALA A 549 47.08 28.49 36.40
N GLN A 550 47.29 29.53 35.59
CA GLN A 550 46.67 29.63 34.26
C GLN A 550 47.17 28.53 33.32
N MET A 551 48.47 28.23 33.30
CA MET A 551 49.03 27.12 32.53
C MET A 551 48.45 25.77 32.94
N LEU A 552 48.29 25.52 34.26
CA LEU A 552 47.69 24.28 34.75
C LEU A 552 46.24 24.14 34.28
N SER A 553 45.46 25.24 34.35
CA SER A 553 44.09 25.27 33.85
C SER A 553 44.02 25.03 32.34
N LEU A 554 44.93 25.60 31.55
CA LEU A 554 44.96 25.40 30.10
C LEU A 554 45.31 23.95 29.75
N LYS A 555 46.25 23.35 30.49
CA LYS A 555 46.61 21.95 30.34
C LYS A 555 45.42 21.03 30.60
N MET A 556 44.67 21.24 31.68
CA MET A 556 43.47 20.45 31.97
C MET A 556 42.41 20.58 30.87
N LYS A 557 42.23 21.78 30.31
CA LYS A 557 41.30 22.00 29.18
C LYS A 557 41.77 21.28 27.92
N LEU A 558 43.07 21.26 27.65
CA LEU A 558 43.64 20.55 26.51
C LEU A 558 43.46 19.03 26.66
N ASP A 559 43.73 18.49 27.84
CA ASP A 559 43.54 17.06 28.13
C ASP A 559 42.06 16.66 27.97
N GLN A 560 41.12 17.50 28.41
CA GLN A 560 39.69 17.28 28.20
C GLN A 560 39.31 17.31 26.71
N ALA A 561 39.81 18.28 25.94
CA ALA A 561 39.53 18.36 24.50
C ALA A 561 40.07 17.14 23.72
N LEU A 562 41.20 16.56 24.15
CA LEU A 562 41.74 15.33 23.58
C LEU A 562 40.85 14.11 23.86
N ILE A 563 40.26 14.03 25.06
CA ILE A 563 39.29 12.98 25.41
C ILE A 563 38.03 13.14 24.54
N ASP A 564 37.52 14.36 24.40
CA ASP A 564 36.32 14.63 23.59
C ASP A 564 36.56 14.29 22.09
N LEU A 565 37.77 14.55 21.58
CA LEU A 565 38.16 14.17 20.22
C LEU A 565 38.21 12.64 20.01
N ASP A 566 38.73 11.88 20.98
CA ASP A 566 38.72 10.41 20.90
C ASP A 566 37.29 9.84 20.94
N GLN A 567 36.41 10.45 21.76
CA GLN A 567 35.00 10.12 21.84
C GLN A 567 34.29 10.36 20.49
N LEU A 568 34.48 11.54 19.89
CA LEU A 568 33.94 11.87 18.56
C LEU A 568 34.48 10.94 17.47
N GLY A 569 35.74 10.53 17.57
CA GLY A 569 36.34 9.54 16.67
C GLY A 569 35.67 8.17 16.74
N LYS A 570 35.24 7.73 17.94
CA LYS A 570 34.48 6.49 18.13
C LYS A 570 33.04 6.61 17.61
N GLU A 571 32.38 7.73 17.86
CA GLU A 571 31.03 8.02 17.37
C GLU A 571 30.98 8.07 15.84
N SER A 572 31.96 8.71 15.19
CA SER A 572 32.09 8.75 13.73
C SER A 572 32.23 7.35 13.12
N LYS A 573 33.02 6.46 13.75
CA LYS A 573 33.15 5.06 13.32
C LYS A 573 31.84 4.28 13.48
N ALA A 574 31.12 4.48 14.58
CA ALA A 574 29.82 3.84 14.81
C ALA A 574 28.78 4.31 13.78
N GLN A 575 28.72 5.63 13.50
CA GLN A 575 27.85 6.19 12.46
C GLN A 575 28.18 5.63 11.08
N LYS A 576 29.46 5.46 10.76
CA LYS A 576 29.87 4.85 9.47
C LYS A 576 29.36 3.42 9.32
N ILE A 577 29.47 2.61 10.38
CA ILE A 577 28.91 1.24 10.38
C ILE A 577 27.38 1.27 10.21
N SER A 578 26.70 2.21 10.85
CA SER A 578 25.24 2.38 10.68
C SER A 578 24.86 2.81 9.25
N ILE A 579 25.64 3.70 8.63
CA ILE A 579 25.43 4.13 7.23
C ILE A 579 25.63 2.94 6.28
N ASP A 580 26.66 2.13 6.49
CA ASP A 580 26.92 0.95 5.66
C ASP A 580 25.78 -0.09 5.82
N SER A 581 25.25 -0.27 7.03
CA SER A 581 24.07 -1.12 7.29
C SER A 581 22.83 -0.62 6.54
N LEU A 582 22.52 0.68 6.66
CA LEU A 582 21.39 1.30 5.97
C LEU A 582 21.56 1.25 4.44
N GLY A 583 22.80 1.36 3.93
CA GLY A 583 23.10 1.17 2.52
C GLY A 583 22.75 -0.23 2.02
N ASN A 584 23.04 -1.26 2.81
CA ASN A 584 22.67 -2.63 2.48
C ASN A 584 21.15 -2.84 2.52
N GLU A 585 20.46 -2.33 3.53
CA GLU A 585 19.00 -2.38 3.64
C GLU A 585 18.32 -1.66 2.46
N LEU A 586 18.82 -0.49 2.07
CA LEU A 586 18.33 0.24 0.90
C LEU A 586 18.54 -0.57 -0.40
N THR A 587 19.64 -1.30 -0.50
CA THR A 587 19.92 -2.16 -1.66
C THR A 587 18.94 -3.34 -1.73
N VAL A 588 18.60 -3.94 -0.58
CA VAL A 588 17.59 -5.00 -0.47
C VAL A 588 16.19 -4.45 -0.81
N ALA A 589 15.80 -3.32 -0.23
CA ALA A 589 14.51 -2.67 -0.50
C ALA A 589 14.36 -2.29 -1.99
N ASN A 590 15.42 -1.80 -2.63
CA ASN A 590 15.42 -1.51 -4.07
C ASN A 590 15.25 -2.78 -4.92
N LYS A 591 15.82 -3.91 -4.50
CA LYS A 591 15.63 -5.19 -5.16
C LYS A 591 14.19 -5.70 -5.01
N GLU A 592 13.61 -5.58 -3.82
CA GLU A 592 12.19 -5.89 -3.58
C GLU A 592 11.26 -5.02 -4.42
N ASN A 593 11.54 -3.72 -4.52
CA ASN A 593 10.74 -2.79 -5.31
C ASN A 593 10.80 -3.11 -6.82
N ARG A 594 11.97 -3.53 -7.34
CA ARG A 594 12.10 -4.03 -8.72
C ARG A 594 11.27 -5.29 -8.96
N ASN A 595 11.30 -6.24 -8.02
CA ASN A 595 10.50 -7.47 -8.11
C ASN A 595 8.99 -7.17 -8.07
N LEU A 596 8.56 -6.26 -7.19
CA LEU A 596 7.15 -5.82 -7.12
C LEU A 596 6.73 -5.12 -8.42
N SER A 597 7.57 -4.25 -8.97
CA SER A 597 7.32 -3.60 -10.26
C SER A 597 7.15 -4.63 -11.38
N GLN A 598 7.99 -5.67 -11.41
CA GLN A 598 7.87 -6.76 -12.39
C GLN A 598 6.56 -7.54 -12.21
N GLN A 599 6.16 -7.85 -10.98
CA GLN A 599 4.86 -8.48 -10.70
C GLN A 599 3.67 -7.63 -11.15
N VAL A 600 3.75 -6.31 -10.98
CA VAL A 600 2.70 -5.38 -11.46
C VAL A 600 2.62 -5.40 -12.99
N TYR A 601 3.75 -5.43 -13.70
CA TYR A 601 3.76 -5.55 -15.16
C TYR A 601 3.11 -6.86 -15.63
N GLU A 602 3.44 -7.99 -15.02
CA GLU A 602 2.84 -9.29 -15.33
C GLU A 602 1.32 -9.30 -15.06
N GLN A 603 0.87 -8.70 -13.95
CA GLN A 603 -0.55 -8.55 -13.65
C GLN A 603 -1.27 -7.66 -14.67
N MET A 604 -0.63 -6.59 -15.13
CA MET A 604 -1.19 -5.68 -16.13
C MET A 604 -1.35 -6.36 -17.49
N GLU A 605 -0.38 -7.19 -17.90
CA GLU A 605 -0.46 -8.00 -19.10
C GLU A 605 -1.60 -9.03 -19.01
N ASN A 606 -1.73 -9.72 -17.87
CA ASN A 606 -2.84 -10.66 -17.61
C ASN A 606 -4.21 -9.97 -17.68
N LEU A 607 -4.33 -8.75 -17.14
CA LEU A 607 -5.54 -7.93 -17.24
C LEU A 607 -5.86 -7.55 -18.70
N GLN A 608 -4.85 -7.22 -19.50
CA GLN A 608 -5.02 -6.95 -20.92
C GLN A 608 -5.55 -8.18 -21.68
N GLN A 609 -4.99 -9.35 -21.42
CA GLN A 609 -5.45 -10.61 -22.02
C GLN A 609 -6.89 -10.94 -21.59
N LEU A 610 -7.24 -10.74 -20.33
CA LEU A 610 -8.61 -10.91 -19.83
C LEU A 610 -9.60 -9.94 -20.50
N ASN A 611 -9.22 -8.68 -20.69
CA ASN A 611 -10.04 -7.71 -21.41
C ASN A 611 -10.26 -8.10 -22.88
N MET A 612 -9.23 -8.61 -23.56
CA MET A 612 -9.40 -9.16 -24.91
C MET A 612 -10.36 -10.35 -24.93
N LYS A 613 -10.26 -11.25 -23.95
CA LYS A 613 -11.17 -12.39 -23.81
C LYS A 613 -12.62 -11.94 -23.56
N ASN A 614 -12.84 -10.97 -22.67
CA ASN A 614 -14.17 -10.39 -22.43
C ASN A 614 -14.74 -9.73 -23.68
N THR A 615 -13.91 -9.03 -24.45
CA THR A 615 -14.34 -8.40 -25.71
C THR A 615 -14.79 -9.45 -26.72
N ASN A 616 -14.10 -10.60 -26.79
CA ASN A 616 -14.49 -11.71 -27.66
C ASN A 616 -15.77 -12.40 -27.19
N LEU A 617 -15.90 -12.66 -25.88
CA LEU A 617 -17.12 -13.23 -25.30
C LEU A 617 -18.33 -12.32 -25.53
N GLN A 618 -18.15 -11.00 -25.45
CA GLN A 618 -19.22 -10.03 -25.75
C GLN A 618 -19.65 -10.12 -27.23
N LYS A 619 -18.70 -10.31 -28.16
CA LYS A 619 -19.02 -10.52 -29.57
C LYS A 619 -19.80 -11.82 -29.80
N GLU A 620 -19.39 -12.91 -29.15
CA GLU A 620 -20.11 -14.20 -29.21
C GLU A 620 -21.52 -14.08 -28.61
N LEU A 621 -21.68 -13.37 -27.50
CA LEU A 621 -22.98 -13.11 -26.88
C LEU A 621 -23.90 -12.37 -27.85
N ASN A 622 -23.40 -11.31 -28.50
CA ASN A 622 -24.19 -10.55 -29.48
C ASN A 622 -24.58 -11.43 -30.69
N GLN A 623 -23.67 -12.28 -31.17
CA GLN A 623 -23.99 -13.25 -32.25
C GLN A 623 -25.07 -14.25 -31.82
N ASN A 624 -25.02 -14.74 -30.58
CA ASN A 624 -26.02 -15.65 -30.04
C ASN A 624 -27.39 -14.95 -29.85
N GLN A 625 -27.39 -13.67 -29.47
CA GLN A 625 -28.62 -12.87 -29.42
C GLN A 625 -29.25 -12.73 -30.80
N ASP A 626 -28.46 -12.47 -31.84
CA ASP A 626 -28.95 -12.41 -33.23
C ASP A 626 -29.53 -13.77 -33.70
N ILE A 627 -28.88 -14.87 -33.36
CA ILE A 627 -29.38 -16.23 -33.65
C ILE A 627 -30.71 -16.47 -32.93
N THR A 628 -30.78 -16.12 -31.64
CA THR A 628 -31.99 -16.28 -30.82
C THR A 628 -33.15 -15.45 -31.40
N TYR A 629 -32.87 -14.23 -31.85
CA TYR A 629 -33.86 -13.38 -32.50
C TYR A 629 -34.41 -14.00 -33.80
N LYS A 630 -33.53 -14.56 -34.65
CA LYS A 630 -33.94 -15.30 -35.86
C LYS A 630 -34.78 -16.53 -35.55
N LEU A 631 -34.37 -17.34 -34.58
CA LEU A 631 -35.15 -18.50 -34.14
C LEU A 631 -36.52 -18.09 -33.58
N GLY A 632 -36.61 -16.97 -32.85
CA GLY A 632 -37.87 -16.43 -32.36
C GLY A 632 -38.84 -16.04 -33.47
N LEU A 633 -38.34 -15.48 -34.58
CA LEU A 633 -39.12 -15.20 -35.78
C LEU A 633 -39.62 -16.49 -36.44
N ASP A 634 -38.76 -17.50 -36.56
CA ASP A 634 -39.12 -18.80 -37.14
C ASP A 634 -40.19 -19.52 -36.32
N VAL A 635 -40.08 -19.49 -34.99
CA VAL A 635 -41.11 -20.05 -34.08
C VAL A 635 -42.44 -19.33 -34.24
N LYS A 636 -42.46 -17.99 -34.35
CA LYS A 636 -43.69 -17.24 -34.64
C LYS A 636 -44.33 -17.66 -35.96
N ASN A 637 -43.52 -17.81 -37.01
CA ASN A 637 -43.99 -18.23 -38.33
C ASN A 637 -44.56 -19.66 -38.30
N LEU A 638 -43.91 -20.59 -37.59
CA LEU A 638 -44.40 -21.96 -37.42
C LEU A 638 -45.69 -22.00 -36.60
N THR A 639 -45.79 -21.21 -35.53
CA THR A 639 -46.99 -21.10 -34.70
C THR A 639 -48.20 -20.61 -35.51
N GLN A 640 -48.00 -19.62 -36.38
CA GLN A 640 -49.06 -19.17 -37.29
C GLN A 640 -49.49 -20.26 -38.29
N LYS A 641 -48.54 -21.05 -38.81
CA LYS A 641 -48.87 -22.17 -39.69
C LYS A 641 -49.65 -23.27 -38.96
N LEU A 642 -49.27 -23.56 -37.71
CA LEU A 642 -49.93 -24.56 -36.88
C LEU A 642 -51.37 -24.14 -36.57
N LYS A 643 -51.59 -22.87 -36.20
CA LYS A 643 -52.93 -22.32 -35.98
C LYS A 643 -53.84 -22.42 -37.20
N LYS A 644 -53.30 -22.14 -38.40
CA LYS A 644 -54.05 -22.35 -39.65
C LYS A 644 -54.41 -23.81 -39.89
N ALA A 645 -53.50 -24.73 -39.59
CA ALA A 645 -53.77 -26.16 -39.73
C ALA A 645 -54.82 -26.65 -38.72
N GLU A 646 -54.84 -26.11 -37.50
CA GLU A 646 -55.87 -26.37 -36.48
C GLU A 646 -57.25 -25.86 -36.94
N GLU A 647 -57.31 -24.63 -37.47
CA GLU A 647 -58.53 -24.05 -38.04
C GLU A 647 -59.06 -24.89 -39.23
N GLU A 648 -58.17 -25.43 -40.08
CA GLU A 648 -58.53 -26.35 -41.16
C GLU A 648 -59.06 -27.70 -40.65
N LEU A 649 -58.54 -28.18 -39.50
CA LEU A 649 -58.93 -29.44 -38.86
C LEU A 649 -60.29 -29.34 -38.17
N GLU A 650 -60.60 -28.19 -37.58
CA GLU A 650 -61.89 -27.89 -36.95
C GLU A 650 -63.05 -27.80 -37.97
N MET A 651 -62.74 -27.54 -39.24
CA MET A 651 -63.72 -27.54 -40.34
C MET A 651 -64.00 -28.93 -40.94
N LEU A 652 -63.38 -30.01 -40.45
CA LEU A 652 -63.61 -31.38 -40.95
C LEU A 652 -64.77 -32.08 -40.19
N ASN A 653 -65.83 -32.39 -40.94
CA ASN A 653 -67.08 -33.05 -40.49
C ASN A 653 -66.83 -34.40 -39.75
N PRO A 654 -67.50 -34.69 -38.61
CA PRO A 654 -67.29 -35.90 -37.80
C PRO A 654 -67.41 -37.25 -38.55
N ASP A 655 -68.17 -37.30 -39.64
CA ASP A 655 -68.32 -38.51 -40.45
C ASP A 655 -67.04 -38.89 -41.22
N LYS A 656 -66.19 -37.91 -41.56
CA LYS A 656 -64.86 -38.18 -42.12
C LYS A 656 -63.90 -38.74 -41.06
N MET A 657 -64.01 -38.30 -39.81
CA MET A 657 -63.20 -38.81 -38.71
C MET A 657 -63.49 -40.28 -38.41
N ARG A 658 -64.77 -40.70 -38.45
CA ARG A 658 -65.14 -42.11 -38.28
C ARG A 658 -64.64 -42.98 -39.44
N GLY A 659 -64.65 -42.47 -40.67
CA GLY A 659 -64.04 -43.14 -41.83
C GLY A 659 -62.52 -43.31 -41.70
N LEU A 660 -61.82 -42.29 -41.20
CA LEU A 660 -60.38 -42.34 -40.94
C LEU A 660 -60.04 -43.33 -39.82
N GLN A 661 -60.87 -43.41 -38.77
CA GLN A 661 -60.68 -44.38 -37.68
C GLN A 661 -60.79 -45.83 -38.18
N LEU A 662 -61.80 -46.14 -39.02
CA LEU A 662 -61.95 -47.46 -39.63
C LEU A 662 -60.79 -47.80 -40.58
N GLN A 663 -60.27 -46.81 -41.32
CA GLN A 663 -59.09 -47.00 -42.14
C GLN A 663 -57.83 -47.26 -41.29
N LEU A 664 -57.68 -46.59 -40.14
CA LEU A 664 -56.59 -46.83 -39.19
C LEU A 664 -56.63 -48.25 -38.64
N ASP A 665 -57.80 -48.73 -38.18
CA ASP A 665 -57.95 -50.08 -37.64
C ASP A 665 -57.65 -51.16 -38.70
N GLN A 666 -58.03 -50.91 -39.96
CA GLN A 666 -57.73 -51.80 -41.07
C GLN A 666 -56.23 -51.80 -41.41
N LYS A 667 -55.59 -50.63 -41.35
CA LYS A 667 -54.14 -50.48 -41.58
C LYS A 667 -53.31 -51.10 -40.47
N GLU A 668 -53.77 -51.05 -39.24
CA GLU A 668 -53.12 -51.72 -38.11
C GLU A 668 -53.11 -53.25 -38.31
N LYS A 669 -54.23 -53.85 -38.73
CA LYS A 669 -54.31 -55.28 -39.05
C LYS A 669 -53.38 -55.67 -40.19
N GLU A 670 -53.31 -54.85 -41.25
CA GLU A 670 -52.38 -55.07 -42.37
C GLU A 670 -50.92 -55.00 -41.89
N PHE A 671 -50.59 -54.04 -41.03
CA PHE A 671 -49.25 -53.88 -40.48
C PHE A 671 -48.84 -55.06 -39.59
N GLN A 672 -49.72 -55.55 -38.72
CA GLN A 672 -49.48 -56.73 -37.89
C GLN A 672 -49.21 -57.98 -38.75
N SER A 673 -49.97 -58.17 -39.84
CA SER A 673 -49.75 -59.25 -40.81
C SER A 673 -48.38 -59.14 -41.51
N GLN A 674 -47.98 -57.93 -41.91
CA GLN A 674 -46.66 -57.70 -42.53
C GLN A 674 -45.50 -57.98 -41.55
N LEU A 675 -45.62 -57.54 -40.29
CA LEU A 675 -44.63 -57.85 -39.25
C LEU A 675 -44.51 -59.36 -39.00
N GLN A 676 -45.63 -60.09 -39.07
CA GLN A 676 -45.63 -61.55 -38.95
C GLN A 676 -44.88 -62.20 -40.12
N ASN A 677 -45.11 -61.75 -41.35
CA ASN A 677 -44.41 -62.26 -42.53
C ASN A 677 -42.90 -62.00 -42.48
N ILE A 678 -42.47 -60.81 -42.02
CA ILE A 678 -41.04 -60.49 -41.85
C ILE A 678 -40.42 -61.37 -40.76
N ALA A 679 -41.14 -61.61 -39.66
CA ALA A 679 -40.66 -62.51 -38.61
C ALA A 679 -40.44 -63.93 -39.15
N LEU A 680 -41.39 -64.47 -39.93
CA LEU A 680 -41.26 -65.79 -40.57
C LEU A 680 -40.07 -65.83 -41.55
N ALA A 681 -39.85 -64.77 -42.33
CA ALA A 681 -38.72 -64.68 -43.24
C ALA A 681 -37.37 -64.67 -42.50
N LEU A 682 -37.28 -63.96 -41.37
CA LEU A 682 -36.08 -63.97 -40.55
C LEU A 682 -35.84 -65.33 -39.88
N ASP A 683 -36.89 -66.01 -39.44
CA ASP A 683 -36.77 -67.37 -38.88
C ASP A 683 -36.25 -68.36 -39.94
N ALA A 684 -36.71 -68.24 -41.19
CA ALA A 684 -36.18 -69.02 -42.31
C ALA A 684 -34.69 -68.69 -42.58
N GLN A 685 -34.31 -67.41 -42.54
CA GLN A 685 -32.90 -67.00 -42.70
C GLN A 685 -32.02 -67.51 -41.55
N ILE A 686 -32.50 -67.47 -40.31
CA ILE A 686 -31.78 -68.00 -39.16
C ILE A 686 -31.55 -69.51 -39.31
N THR A 687 -32.54 -70.24 -39.80
CA THR A 687 -32.44 -71.68 -40.07
C THR A 687 -31.38 -71.98 -41.13
N SER A 688 -31.19 -71.09 -42.12
CA SER A 688 -30.12 -71.23 -43.12
C SER A 688 -28.71 -70.93 -42.60
N ILE A 689 -28.58 -70.37 -41.39
CA ILE A 689 -27.31 -70.00 -40.75
C ILE A 689 -27.19 -70.71 -39.38
N SER A 690 -27.68 -71.94 -39.32
CA SER A 690 -27.49 -72.83 -38.17
C SER A 690 -26.18 -73.59 -38.29
N CYS A 691 -25.59 -73.94 -37.14
CA CYS A 691 -24.46 -74.82 -37.07
C CYS A 691 -24.90 -76.24 -37.41
N ASN A 692 -24.22 -76.88 -38.37
CA ASN A 692 -24.55 -78.26 -38.76
C ASN A 692 -24.41 -79.29 -37.63
N SER A 693 -23.66 -78.95 -36.57
CA SER A 693 -23.43 -79.84 -35.43
C SER A 693 -24.46 -79.65 -34.31
N CYS A 694 -24.65 -78.42 -33.79
CA CYS A 694 -25.59 -78.18 -32.69
C CYS A 694 -26.99 -77.73 -33.14
N MET A 695 -27.21 -77.46 -34.43
CA MET A 695 -28.44 -76.93 -35.02
C MET A 695 -28.91 -75.57 -34.45
N GLU A 696 -28.10 -74.94 -33.59
CA GLU A 696 -28.33 -73.58 -33.13
C GLU A 696 -27.74 -72.57 -34.11
N VAL A 697 -28.14 -71.30 -33.98
CA VAL A 697 -27.56 -70.19 -34.75
C VAL A 697 -26.05 -70.16 -34.52
N LEU A 698 -25.29 -70.06 -35.61
CA LEU A 698 -23.83 -70.06 -35.56
C LEU A 698 -23.29 -68.98 -34.60
N GLN A 699 -22.34 -69.37 -33.74
CA GLN A 699 -21.66 -68.48 -32.80
C GLN A 699 -20.15 -68.61 -32.96
N LYS A 700 -19.48 -67.49 -33.26
CA LYS A 700 -18.03 -67.43 -33.50
C LYS A 700 -17.62 -68.45 -34.56
N THR A 701 -18.04 -68.18 -35.78
CA THR A 701 -18.14 -69.19 -36.83
C THR A 701 -16.77 -69.59 -37.36
N ASN A 702 -16.52 -70.90 -37.43
CA ASN A 702 -15.41 -71.49 -38.18
C ASN A 702 -15.97 -72.09 -39.47
N THR A 703 -15.48 -71.63 -40.62
CA THR A 703 -15.85 -72.15 -41.94
C THR A 703 -14.72 -73.01 -42.49
N CYS A 704 -15.04 -74.22 -42.92
CA CYS A 704 -14.09 -75.13 -43.54
C CYS A 704 -13.90 -74.77 -45.02
N TYR A 705 -12.68 -74.86 -45.54
CA TYR A 705 -12.39 -74.74 -46.98
C TYR A 705 -11.81 -76.06 -47.49
N PRO A 706 -12.14 -76.52 -48.71
CA PRO A 706 -12.99 -75.87 -49.72
C PRO A 706 -14.50 -76.05 -49.54
N CYS A 707 -14.95 -76.96 -48.67
CA CYS A 707 -16.36 -77.38 -48.62
C CYS A 707 -17.37 -76.30 -48.15
N GLY A 708 -16.94 -75.24 -47.46
CA GLY A 708 -17.82 -74.14 -47.04
C GLY A 708 -18.71 -74.42 -45.82
N HIS A 709 -18.63 -75.60 -45.21
CA HIS A 709 -19.40 -75.92 -44.01
C HIS A 709 -18.96 -75.09 -42.81
N SER A 710 -19.94 -74.50 -42.12
CA SER A 710 -19.74 -73.62 -40.98
C SER A 710 -20.18 -74.28 -39.67
N TYR A 711 -19.38 -74.10 -38.62
CA TYR A 711 -19.66 -74.59 -37.28
C TYR A 711 -19.42 -73.50 -36.23
N CYS A 712 -20.10 -73.59 -35.09
CA CYS A 712 -19.76 -72.79 -33.93
C CYS A 712 -18.32 -73.10 -33.47
N GLU A 713 -17.64 -72.14 -32.86
CA GLU A 713 -16.28 -72.33 -32.34
C GLU A 713 -16.18 -73.55 -31.41
N LYS A 714 -17.22 -73.79 -30.60
CA LYS A 714 -17.31 -74.93 -29.67
C LYS A 714 -17.62 -76.27 -30.33
N CYS A 715 -18.26 -76.25 -31.49
CA CYS A 715 -18.71 -77.46 -32.19
C CYS A 715 -17.68 -77.93 -33.22
N PHE A 716 -16.73 -77.08 -33.59
CA PHE A 716 -15.71 -77.39 -34.56
C PHE A 716 -14.59 -78.26 -33.96
N GLN A 717 -14.34 -79.43 -34.55
CA GLN A 717 -13.35 -80.41 -34.06
C GLN A 717 -12.08 -80.45 -34.94
N ASN A 718 -11.56 -79.28 -35.34
CA ASN A 718 -10.38 -79.13 -36.21
C ASN A 718 -10.46 -79.76 -37.62
N GLN A 719 -11.58 -80.41 -37.96
CA GLN A 719 -11.88 -80.94 -39.29
C GLN A 719 -13.37 -80.81 -39.59
N CYS A 720 -13.73 -80.80 -40.88
CA CYS A 720 -15.12 -80.74 -41.30
C CYS A 720 -15.82 -82.06 -40.95
N GLN A 721 -16.86 -82.02 -40.12
CA GLN A 721 -17.60 -83.21 -39.67
C GLN A 721 -18.40 -83.87 -40.82
N GLU A 722 -18.90 -83.07 -41.77
CA GLU A 722 -19.67 -83.55 -42.92
C GLU A 722 -18.81 -84.17 -44.02
N CYS A 723 -17.69 -83.53 -44.38
CA CYS A 723 -16.88 -83.95 -45.52
C CYS A 723 -15.71 -84.85 -45.15
N GLN A 724 -15.28 -84.84 -43.87
CA GLN A 724 -14.09 -85.52 -43.35
C GLN A 724 -12.75 -85.18 -44.06
N ASP A 725 -12.77 -84.31 -45.06
CA ASP A 725 -11.61 -83.83 -45.82
C ASP A 725 -11.02 -82.54 -45.23
N GLN A 726 -9.69 -82.39 -45.29
CA GLN A 726 -8.94 -81.30 -44.66
C GLN A 726 -8.05 -80.53 -45.66
N ASP A 727 -8.49 -79.35 -46.10
CA ASP A 727 -7.57 -78.34 -46.64
C ASP A 727 -7.36 -77.15 -45.68
N GLY A 728 -8.23 -77.00 -44.68
CA GLY A 728 -8.11 -76.00 -43.62
C GLY A 728 -9.44 -75.35 -43.23
N TRP A 729 -9.37 -74.42 -42.28
CA TRP A 729 -10.52 -73.66 -41.81
C TRP A 729 -10.11 -72.22 -41.52
N PHE A 730 -11.09 -71.31 -41.50
CA PHE A 730 -10.87 -69.93 -41.12
C PHE A 730 -12.02 -69.41 -40.26
N LYS A 731 -11.73 -68.42 -39.40
CA LYS A 731 -12.74 -67.70 -38.63
C LYS A 731 -13.53 -66.77 -39.54
N ASN A 732 -14.82 -67.05 -39.72
CA ASN A 732 -15.69 -66.30 -40.63
C ASN A 732 -16.39 -65.14 -39.93
N LYS A 733 -15.61 -64.09 -39.63
CA LYS A 733 -16.12 -62.87 -38.97
C LYS A 733 -17.29 -62.22 -39.72
N ARG A 734 -17.30 -62.31 -41.05
CA ARG A 734 -18.39 -61.74 -41.87
C ARG A 734 -19.72 -62.44 -41.62
N LEU A 735 -19.69 -63.75 -41.42
CA LEU A 735 -20.87 -64.53 -41.09
C LEU A 735 -21.34 -64.22 -39.66
N ASP A 736 -20.42 -64.05 -38.70
CA ASP A 736 -20.74 -63.60 -37.34
C ASP A 736 -21.38 -62.20 -37.32
N ASP A 737 -20.89 -61.26 -38.13
CA ASP A 737 -21.46 -59.92 -38.27
C ASP A 737 -22.87 -59.98 -38.86
N LEU A 738 -23.09 -60.84 -39.86
CA LEU A 738 -24.40 -61.05 -40.47
C LEU A 738 -25.40 -61.64 -39.47
N ILE A 739 -24.99 -62.67 -38.72
CA ILE A 739 -25.80 -63.30 -37.68
C ILE A 739 -26.18 -62.30 -36.59
N SER A 740 -25.23 -61.45 -36.18
CA SER A 740 -25.49 -60.41 -35.17
C SER A 740 -26.53 -59.40 -35.66
N LYS A 741 -26.48 -59.00 -36.93
CA LYS A 741 -27.49 -58.10 -37.56
C LYS A 741 -28.86 -58.77 -37.67
N ILE A 742 -28.91 -60.05 -38.02
CA ILE A 742 -30.16 -60.82 -38.09
C ILE A 742 -30.79 -60.95 -36.69
N ASN A 743 -29.99 -61.29 -35.68
CA ASN A 743 -30.46 -61.39 -34.30
C ASN A 743 -30.97 -60.05 -33.75
N TYR A 744 -30.28 -58.95 -34.03
CA TYR A 744 -30.73 -57.61 -33.68
C TYR A 744 -32.07 -57.28 -34.36
N SER A 745 -32.20 -57.60 -35.65
CA SER A 745 -33.45 -57.38 -36.40
C SER A 745 -34.62 -58.17 -35.82
N LYS A 746 -34.37 -59.42 -35.40
CA LYS A 746 -35.37 -60.27 -34.70
C LYS A 746 -35.74 -59.71 -33.33
N GLN A 747 -34.78 -59.19 -32.56
CA GLN A 747 -35.06 -58.54 -31.27
C GLN A 747 -35.93 -57.29 -31.42
N ILE A 748 -35.65 -56.46 -32.43
CA ILE A 748 -36.46 -55.29 -32.75
C ILE A 748 -37.90 -55.70 -33.07
N LEU A 749 -38.09 -56.67 -33.96
CA LEU A 749 -39.45 -57.12 -34.34
C LEU A 749 -40.22 -57.73 -33.17
N ASN A 750 -39.54 -58.47 -32.28
CA ASN A 750 -40.17 -58.98 -31.06
C ASN A 750 -40.57 -57.88 -30.09
N THR A 751 -39.87 -56.75 -30.09
CA THR A 751 -40.23 -55.57 -29.30
C THR A 751 -41.49 -54.89 -29.85
N TYR A 752 -41.62 -54.82 -31.18
CA TYR A 752 -42.82 -54.31 -31.84
C TYR A 752 -44.05 -55.21 -31.70
N LYS A 753 -43.87 -56.52 -31.47
CA LYS A 753 -44.99 -57.45 -31.19
C LYS A 753 -45.53 -57.38 -29.75
N LYS A 754 -44.76 -56.83 -28.80
CA LYS A 754 -45.12 -56.78 -27.36
C LYS A 754 -45.79 -55.47 -26.93
N LYS A 755 -45.72 -54.44 -27.77
CA LYS A 755 -46.50 -53.21 -27.64
C LYS A 755 -47.75 -53.35 -28.46
#